data_AF-A0A8D9F4A1-F1
#
_entry.id   AF-A0A8D9F4A1-F1
#
_cell.length_a   1.000
_cell.length_b   1.000
_cell.length_c   1.000
_cell.angle_alpha   90.00
_cell.angle_beta   90.00
_cell.angle_gamma   90.00
#
_symmetry.space_group_name_H-M   'P 1'
#
loop_
_entity.id
_entity.type
_entity.pdbx_description
1 polymer ?
#
loop_
_entity_poly.entity_id
_entity_poly.type
_entity_poly.pdbx_seq_one_letter_code
_entity_poly.pdbx_strand_id
1 'polypeptide(L)'
;MLARKFLNESVSQVTSNPTKITKVGNRSIEVPIATPWFESWRETFLKVQFPLDHEFTRHYLACFIGVSASEDNLTGTLTFMNQELSQSINANVNLANLPKWFGLTICKYYVMIHDSSTVDPNVARTSFDTLKTFHGESNCFLLSINSQHLDPTKVGPGAELWAPYVARRSNNPEEQTDVSSDQKPVHIDVAQDAVSTIIHPLSPEVDSINFNQSMGVSTDNKDQHLDQNNVRFGELLSSDDVIRIKQLMKDFVNKALIPYVESEIHNLTEIIANKKGVSRTLFSTTKRWFGMSKPGAQSPGAAPPPTSVVYSHDSQELQLRRLGDLCFMFGLYSLAFQAYHSAKRDFGADNAWLYYAGALEMASLSAYLANIETRKAMEYLEESINCYLNHCKIPQFATRATLLSFEFLKDIGSYAEAARQLVRMTSEESDLRSALLLEQAAYCYLYAASNLGRKYAFHLVLAGHRYSKAKQRKHSLRCYRQAYQVYENSGWSAATDHIHLTIGKHTASLQQLEESVASMTKLLGPSKQTPVQQEMYLRDYILTLQQLNKTSPHVDLSLPIPLVNQVTLEVLLGTPIDPEKHLGTPASGVQFNETKERTKRWNKLEEELVSVGNPKEALVFKPLVCLFNGNSCSNSSNLPVAVVREKICVKVELRNPMNISIHMKHFTLEINSTDVTVEHLPLTDLTLAPDCNTEITLSFVPQSPGIVNIVGINYQLCSSNRDDMIS
;
A
#
# COMPACT_ATOMS: atom_id res chain seq x y z
N MET A 1 7.06 -7.20 -18.23
CA MET A 1 5.66 -7.14 -17.72
C MET A 1 5.41 -8.07 -16.52
N LEU A 2 5.84 -9.34 -16.55
CA LEU A 2 5.53 -10.32 -15.48
C LEU A 2 6.04 -9.93 -14.08
N ALA A 3 7.28 -9.46 -13.95
CA ALA A 3 7.82 -9.02 -12.64
C ALA A 3 7.01 -7.88 -12.00
N ARG A 4 6.50 -6.94 -12.81
CA ARG A 4 5.64 -5.84 -12.33
C ARG A 4 4.30 -6.34 -11.81
N LYS A 5 3.73 -7.40 -12.42
CA LYS A 5 2.51 -8.07 -11.95
C LYS A 5 2.75 -8.71 -10.58
N PHE A 6 3.80 -9.51 -10.44
CA PHE A 6 4.16 -10.14 -9.15
C PHE A 6 4.39 -9.12 -8.03
N LEU A 7 5.08 -8.00 -8.33
CA LEU A 7 5.30 -6.93 -7.35
C LEU A 7 4.00 -6.23 -6.91
N ASN A 8 3.00 -6.12 -7.78
CA ASN A 8 1.70 -5.56 -7.39
C ASN A 8 0.86 -6.57 -6.61
N GLU A 9 0.87 -7.84 -7.02
CA GLU A 9 0.11 -8.90 -6.35
C GLU A 9 0.62 -9.15 -4.92
N SER A 10 1.93 -9.07 -4.70
CA SER A 10 2.55 -9.25 -3.39
C SER A 10 2.11 -8.21 -2.35
N VAL A 11 1.58 -7.06 -2.79
CA VAL A 11 1.08 -5.97 -1.94
C VAL A 11 -0.44 -5.99 -1.81
N SER A 12 -1.15 -6.27 -2.91
CA SER A 12 -2.60 -6.09 -3.02
C SER A 12 -3.42 -6.91 -2.03
N GLN A 13 -2.95 -8.12 -1.69
CA GLN A 13 -3.68 -9.06 -0.84
C GLN A 13 -3.27 -9.01 0.64
N VAL A 14 -2.23 -8.25 0.99
CA VAL A 14 -1.63 -8.29 2.32
C VAL A 14 -2.08 -7.08 3.14
N THR A 15 -2.68 -7.36 4.30
CA THR A 15 -3.13 -6.34 5.27
C THR A 15 -2.46 -6.55 6.63
N SER A 16 -2.36 -5.51 7.46
CA SER A 16 -1.87 -5.60 8.84
C SER A 16 -3.01 -5.29 9.78
N ASN A 17 -3.20 -6.16 10.78
CA ASN A 17 -4.27 -6.07 11.77
C ASN A 17 -3.78 -5.63 13.17
N PRO A 18 -2.57 -5.95 13.65
CA PRO A 18 -2.18 -5.49 14.98
C PRO A 18 -1.52 -4.10 14.92
N THR A 19 -2.05 -3.18 15.72
CA THR A 19 -1.47 -1.85 15.97
C THR A 19 -0.91 -1.77 17.40
N LYS A 20 0.03 -0.84 17.62
CA LYS A 20 0.54 -0.46 18.94
C LYS A 20 0.39 1.03 19.15
N ILE A 21 0.19 1.43 20.40
CA ILE A 21 0.12 2.84 20.78
C ILE A 21 1.55 3.40 20.90
N THR A 22 1.84 4.49 20.20
CA THR A 22 3.11 5.21 20.21
C THR A 22 2.89 6.67 20.57
N LYS A 23 3.75 7.25 21.42
CA LYS A 23 3.67 8.66 21.78
C LYS A 23 4.37 9.53 20.73
N VAL A 24 3.68 10.58 20.26
CA VAL A 24 4.20 11.62 19.38
C VAL A 24 3.91 12.98 20.00
N GLY A 25 4.92 13.58 20.62
CA GLY A 25 4.73 14.76 21.47
C GLY A 25 3.72 14.47 22.60
N ASN A 26 2.65 15.26 22.67
CA ASN A 26 1.59 15.10 23.68
C ASN A 26 0.45 14.16 23.24
N ARG A 27 0.61 13.44 22.13
CA ARG A 27 -0.43 12.59 21.54
C ARG A 27 -0.05 11.13 21.59
N SER A 28 -1.07 10.29 21.70
CA SER A 28 -0.96 8.84 21.57
C SER A 28 -1.57 8.45 20.22
N ILE A 29 -0.79 7.81 19.36
CA ILE A 29 -1.21 7.38 18.03
C ILE A 29 -1.10 5.86 17.90
N GLU A 30 -2.01 5.24 17.16
CA GLU A 30 -1.97 3.84 16.77
C GLU A 30 -1.15 3.65 15.49
N VAL A 31 -0.12 2.80 15.59
CA VAL A 31 0.83 2.53 14.51
C VAL A 31 0.88 1.02 14.26
N PRO A 32 0.89 0.54 13.00
CA PRO A 32 1.06 -0.87 12.69
C PRO A 32 2.31 -1.47 13.36
N ILE A 33 2.17 -2.66 13.96
CA ILE A 33 3.31 -3.36 14.57
C ILE A 33 4.27 -3.87 13.49
N ALA A 34 3.70 -4.33 12.36
CA ALA A 34 4.44 -4.88 11.24
C ALA A 34 3.89 -4.36 9.90
N THR A 35 4.71 -4.46 8.87
CA THR A 35 4.39 -4.05 7.50
C THR A 35 4.56 -5.23 6.53
N PRO A 36 3.70 -6.26 6.62
CA PRO A 36 3.85 -7.50 5.84
C PRO A 36 3.75 -7.28 4.32
N TRP A 37 3.04 -6.25 3.86
CA TRP A 37 3.01 -5.88 2.43
C TRP A 37 4.37 -5.38 1.94
N PHE A 38 5.13 -4.67 2.77
CA PHE A 38 6.47 -4.22 2.43
C PHE A 38 7.45 -5.38 2.43
N GLU A 39 7.34 -6.30 3.40
CA GLU A 39 8.18 -7.50 3.46
C GLU A 39 7.94 -8.40 2.25
N SER A 40 6.67 -8.69 1.95
CA SER A 40 6.25 -9.44 0.76
C SER A 40 6.76 -8.81 -0.53
N TRP A 41 6.63 -7.47 -0.66
CA TRP A 41 7.16 -6.75 -1.81
C TRP A 41 8.69 -6.81 -1.89
N ARG A 42 9.39 -6.60 -0.77
CA ARG A 42 10.86 -6.62 -0.69
C ARG A 42 11.40 -7.99 -1.09
N GLU A 43 10.84 -9.07 -0.56
CA GLU A 43 11.20 -10.43 -0.95
C GLU A 43 10.92 -10.70 -2.43
N THR A 44 9.74 -10.30 -2.91
CA THR A 44 9.40 -10.44 -4.33
C THR A 44 10.38 -9.66 -5.21
N PHE A 45 10.71 -8.42 -4.84
CA PHE A 45 11.65 -7.56 -5.53
C PHE A 45 13.03 -8.18 -5.61
N LEU A 46 13.52 -8.75 -4.52
CA LEU A 46 14.78 -9.48 -4.51
C LEU A 46 14.67 -10.74 -5.37
N LYS A 47 13.63 -11.57 -5.24
CA LYS A 47 13.48 -12.82 -6.00
C LYS A 47 13.48 -12.60 -7.53
N VAL A 48 12.78 -11.58 -8.02
CA VAL A 48 12.62 -11.34 -9.48
C VAL A 48 13.82 -10.67 -10.15
N GLN A 49 14.91 -10.37 -9.43
CA GLN A 49 16.11 -9.79 -10.04
C GLN A 49 16.87 -10.81 -10.89
N PHE A 50 17.26 -10.38 -12.08
CA PHE A 50 18.06 -11.20 -12.99
C PHE A 50 19.53 -11.26 -12.53
N PRO A 51 20.18 -12.44 -12.61
CA PRO A 51 21.61 -12.54 -12.39
C PRO A 51 22.36 -11.77 -13.49
N LEU A 52 23.38 -10.99 -13.10
CA LEU A 52 24.28 -10.29 -14.01
C LEU A 52 25.71 -10.74 -13.78
N ASP A 53 26.56 -10.63 -14.80
CA ASP A 53 27.92 -11.18 -14.79
C ASP A 53 28.92 -10.42 -13.89
N HIS A 54 28.50 -9.33 -13.25
CA HIS A 54 29.30 -8.60 -12.25
C HIS A 54 29.18 -9.19 -10.84
N GLU A 55 28.28 -10.14 -10.59
CA GLU A 55 28.08 -10.81 -9.30
C GLU A 55 27.72 -12.29 -9.46
N PHE A 56 28.21 -13.14 -8.56
CA PHE A 56 28.05 -14.61 -8.67
C PHE A 56 27.10 -15.23 -7.63
N THR A 57 26.48 -14.43 -6.76
CA THR A 57 25.60 -14.90 -5.67
C THR A 57 24.31 -15.60 -6.13
N ARG A 58 23.93 -15.43 -7.41
CA ARG A 58 22.79 -16.10 -8.06
C ARG A 58 23.20 -17.12 -9.11
N HIS A 59 24.48 -17.45 -9.20
CA HIS A 59 24.96 -18.44 -10.14
C HIS A 59 24.90 -19.84 -9.52
N TYR A 60 24.47 -20.83 -10.30
CA TYR A 60 24.32 -22.20 -9.83
C TYR A 60 25.69 -22.85 -9.56
N LEU A 61 25.89 -23.33 -8.34
CA LEU A 61 27.09 -24.05 -7.89
C LEU A 61 27.02 -25.55 -8.17
N ALA A 62 25.81 -26.10 -8.17
CA ALA A 62 25.58 -27.54 -8.20
C ALA A 62 24.33 -27.89 -9.01
N CYS A 63 24.28 -29.12 -9.50
CA CYS A 63 23.16 -29.67 -10.24
C CYS A 63 22.87 -31.10 -9.77
N PHE A 64 21.59 -31.40 -9.52
CA PHE A 64 21.11 -32.77 -9.35
C PHE A 64 20.78 -33.38 -10.71
N ILE A 65 21.30 -34.57 -10.99
CA ILE A 65 20.96 -35.37 -12.17
C ILE A 65 20.20 -36.59 -11.68
N GLY A 66 18.88 -36.57 -11.87
CA GLY A 66 17.99 -37.66 -11.48
C GLY A 66 17.82 -38.68 -12.60
N VAL A 67 17.93 -39.98 -12.29
CA VAL A 67 17.60 -41.08 -13.23
C VAL A 67 16.72 -42.12 -12.54
N SER A 68 15.74 -42.66 -13.25
CA SER A 68 14.93 -43.77 -12.75
C SER A 68 15.74 -45.07 -12.68
N ALA A 69 15.53 -45.87 -11.65
CA ALA A 69 16.06 -47.24 -11.58
C ALA A 69 15.45 -48.18 -12.63
N SER A 70 14.33 -47.78 -13.26
CA SER A 70 13.68 -48.50 -14.35
C SER A 70 14.26 -48.18 -15.74
N GLU A 71 15.31 -47.37 -15.82
CA GLU A 71 15.89 -46.93 -17.08
C GLU A 71 16.69 -48.06 -17.76
N ASP A 72 16.28 -48.47 -18.96
CA ASP A 72 16.91 -49.57 -19.71
C ASP A 72 18.34 -49.22 -20.18
N ASN A 73 18.58 -47.98 -20.59
CA ASN A 73 19.88 -47.50 -21.08
C ASN A 73 20.47 -46.38 -20.19
N LEU A 74 20.74 -46.73 -18.92
CA LEU A 74 21.29 -45.82 -17.92
C LEU A 74 22.49 -45.00 -18.43
N THR A 75 23.47 -45.66 -19.06
CA THR A 75 24.71 -45.01 -19.53
C THR A 75 24.45 -44.03 -20.66
N GLY A 76 23.59 -44.39 -21.62
CA GLY A 76 23.22 -43.49 -22.73
C GLY A 76 22.48 -42.25 -22.24
N THR A 77 21.49 -42.45 -21.36
CA THR A 77 20.69 -41.37 -20.78
C THR A 77 21.54 -40.42 -19.93
N LEU A 78 22.45 -40.94 -19.10
CA LEU A 78 23.40 -40.13 -18.35
C LEU A 78 24.38 -39.36 -19.25
N THR A 79 24.86 -39.99 -20.33
CA THR A 79 25.77 -39.34 -21.28
C THR A 79 25.08 -38.15 -21.95
N PHE A 80 23.84 -38.35 -22.42
CA PHE A 80 23.02 -37.30 -23.00
C PHE A 80 22.78 -36.14 -22.03
N MET A 81 22.34 -36.43 -20.80
CA MET A 81 22.10 -35.38 -19.80
C MET A 81 23.38 -34.62 -19.42
N ASN A 82 24.52 -35.31 -19.30
CA ASN A 82 25.79 -34.64 -19.06
C ASN A 82 26.21 -33.75 -20.24
N GLN A 83 25.90 -34.16 -21.48
CA GLN A 83 26.17 -33.36 -22.67
C GLN A 83 25.30 -32.10 -22.70
N GLU A 84 24.00 -32.21 -22.45
CA GLU A 84 23.08 -31.07 -22.35
C GLU A 84 23.50 -30.09 -21.24
N LEU A 85 23.86 -30.61 -20.06
CA LEU A 85 24.38 -29.81 -18.96
C LEU A 85 25.68 -29.08 -19.35
N SER A 86 26.60 -29.77 -20.03
CA SER A 86 27.86 -29.16 -20.48
C SER A 86 27.62 -28.09 -21.54
N GLN A 87 26.66 -28.28 -22.45
CA GLN A 87 26.24 -27.26 -23.40
C GLN A 87 25.66 -26.04 -22.68
N SER A 88 24.80 -26.23 -21.68
CA SER A 88 24.26 -25.15 -20.85
C SER A 88 25.36 -24.37 -20.12
N ILE A 89 26.34 -25.07 -19.52
CA ILE A 89 27.48 -24.44 -18.84
C ILE A 89 28.34 -23.65 -19.82
N ASN A 90 28.66 -24.21 -20.98
CA ASN A 90 29.46 -23.53 -22.01
C ASN A 90 28.72 -22.35 -22.64
N ALA A 91 27.39 -22.38 -22.66
CA ALA A 91 26.56 -21.29 -23.10
C ALA A 91 26.58 -20.06 -22.16
N ASN A 92 27.14 -20.18 -20.94
CA ASN A 92 27.33 -19.06 -20.00
C ASN A 92 28.16 -17.92 -20.57
N VAL A 93 29.01 -18.20 -21.57
CA VAL A 93 29.83 -17.19 -22.24
C VAL A 93 28.96 -16.12 -22.92
N ASN A 94 27.69 -16.44 -23.23
CA ASN A 94 26.72 -15.46 -23.69
C ASN A 94 26.01 -14.82 -22.49
N LEU A 95 26.12 -13.49 -22.42
CA LEU A 95 25.55 -12.66 -21.35
C LEU A 95 24.02 -12.84 -21.22
N ALA A 96 23.31 -13.15 -22.30
CA ALA A 96 21.85 -13.26 -22.33
C ALA A 96 21.28 -14.63 -21.92
N ASN A 97 22.12 -15.68 -21.84
CA ASN A 97 21.64 -17.03 -21.59
C ASN A 97 21.39 -17.29 -20.10
N LEU A 98 20.31 -18.00 -19.81
CA LEU A 98 19.96 -18.51 -18.48
C LEU A 98 19.81 -20.04 -18.55
N PRO A 99 20.11 -20.79 -17.48
CA PRO A 99 20.64 -20.34 -16.19
C PRO A 99 22.12 -19.91 -16.25
N LYS A 100 22.58 -19.17 -15.24
CA LYS A 100 24.00 -18.78 -15.07
C LYS A 100 24.72 -19.73 -14.13
N TRP A 101 25.84 -20.33 -14.54
CA TRP A 101 26.62 -21.23 -13.69
C TRP A 101 27.81 -20.55 -13.04
N PHE A 102 28.15 -20.97 -11.82
CA PHE A 102 29.17 -20.31 -11.01
C PHE A 102 30.56 -20.43 -11.63
N GLY A 103 30.83 -21.52 -12.35
CA GLY A 103 32.08 -21.76 -13.08
C GLY A 103 31.85 -22.71 -14.24
N LEU A 104 32.92 -23.06 -14.95
CA LEU A 104 32.90 -24.11 -15.97
C LEU A 104 32.90 -25.51 -15.34
N THR A 105 33.42 -25.62 -14.12
CA THR A 105 33.32 -26.78 -13.24
C THR A 105 32.21 -26.53 -12.23
N ILE A 106 31.30 -27.51 -12.06
CA ILE A 106 30.19 -27.45 -11.10
C ILE A 106 30.10 -28.75 -10.31
N CYS A 107 29.49 -28.70 -9.12
CA CYS A 107 29.21 -29.90 -8.34
C CYS A 107 28.03 -30.68 -8.96
N LYS A 108 28.32 -31.84 -9.55
CA LYS A 108 27.29 -32.74 -10.09
C LYS A 108 26.95 -33.81 -9.05
N TYR A 109 25.66 -33.98 -8.75
CA TYR A 109 25.19 -35.01 -7.81
C TYR A 109 24.13 -35.89 -8.46
N TYR A 110 24.40 -37.19 -8.53
CA TYR A 110 23.58 -38.15 -9.24
C TYR A 110 22.61 -38.83 -8.28
N VAL A 111 21.31 -38.77 -8.58
CA VAL A 111 20.25 -39.35 -7.76
C VAL A 111 19.55 -40.43 -8.55
N MET A 112 19.72 -41.68 -8.14
CA MET A 112 18.94 -42.79 -8.69
C MET A 112 17.63 -42.88 -7.93
N ILE A 113 16.52 -42.66 -8.63
CA ILE A 113 15.17 -42.74 -8.08
C ILE A 113 14.67 -44.17 -8.27
N HIS A 114 14.52 -44.89 -7.17
CA HIS A 114 14.03 -46.27 -7.17
C HIS A 114 12.61 -46.30 -6.63
N ASP A 115 11.63 -46.56 -7.50
CA ASP A 115 10.27 -46.82 -7.05
C ASP A 115 10.12 -48.31 -6.69
N SER A 116 9.95 -48.55 -5.40
CA SER A 116 9.88 -49.89 -4.80
C SER A 116 8.67 -50.70 -5.28
N SER A 117 7.69 -50.05 -5.92
CA SER A 117 6.50 -50.70 -6.45
C SER A 117 6.68 -51.26 -7.86
N THR A 118 7.68 -50.76 -8.61
CA THR A 118 7.86 -51.07 -10.04
C THR A 118 9.16 -51.81 -10.35
N VAL A 119 10.20 -51.65 -9.52
CA VAL A 119 11.53 -52.22 -9.78
C VAL A 119 11.97 -53.09 -8.60
N ASP A 120 12.61 -54.24 -8.89
CA ASP A 120 13.22 -55.09 -7.86
C ASP A 120 14.40 -54.34 -7.21
N PRO A 121 14.46 -54.24 -5.87
CA PRO A 121 15.57 -53.59 -5.17
C PRO A 121 16.96 -54.12 -5.53
N ASN A 122 17.10 -55.39 -5.95
CA ASN A 122 18.39 -55.94 -6.37
C ASN A 122 18.86 -55.37 -7.72
N VAL A 123 17.92 -55.14 -8.65
CA VAL A 123 18.19 -54.49 -9.93
C VAL A 123 18.59 -53.04 -9.70
N ALA A 124 17.83 -52.32 -8.87
CA ALA A 124 18.14 -50.94 -8.51
C ALA A 124 19.53 -50.79 -7.85
N ARG A 125 19.92 -51.72 -6.97
CA ARG A 125 21.26 -51.74 -6.35
C ARG A 125 22.36 -51.97 -7.38
N THR A 126 22.17 -52.90 -8.32
CA THR A 126 23.16 -53.20 -9.36
C THR A 126 23.37 -52.00 -10.30
N SER A 127 22.26 -51.35 -10.71
CA SER A 127 22.30 -50.11 -11.49
C SER A 127 22.97 -48.97 -10.71
N PHE A 128 22.72 -48.88 -9.40
CA PHE A 128 23.35 -47.90 -8.53
C PHE A 128 24.86 -48.15 -8.34
N ASP A 129 25.30 -49.39 -8.22
CA ASP A 129 26.72 -49.75 -8.15
C ASP A 129 27.46 -49.37 -9.45
N THR A 130 26.77 -49.51 -10.59
CA THR A 130 27.26 -49.02 -11.89
C THR A 130 27.44 -47.50 -11.86
N LEU A 131 26.42 -46.76 -11.39
CA LEU A 131 26.47 -45.30 -11.26
C LEU A 131 27.63 -44.82 -10.36
N LYS A 132 27.83 -45.47 -9.20
CA LYS A 132 28.95 -45.18 -8.29
C LYS A 132 30.31 -45.39 -8.95
N THR A 133 30.44 -46.42 -9.77
CA THR A 133 31.70 -46.73 -10.47
C THR A 133 32.07 -45.62 -11.47
N PHE A 134 31.09 -45.04 -12.16
CA PHE A 134 31.33 -44.00 -13.16
C PHE A 134 31.50 -42.59 -12.58
N HIS A 135 30.76 -42.25 -11.51
CA HIS A 135 30.67 -40.88 -11.00
C HIS A 135 31.22 -40.67 -9.58
N GLY A 136 31.68 -41.75 -8.94
CA GLY A 136 32.20 -41.75 -7.59
C GLY A 136 31.10 -41.94 -6.55
N GLU A 137 31.38 -42.75 -5.53
CA GLU A 137 30.43 -43.09 -4.47
C GLU A 137 29.96 -41.86 -3.68
N SER A 138 30.84 -40.88 -3.45
CA SER A 138 30.51 -39.65 -2.73
C SER A 138 29.50 -38.74 -3.45
N ASN A 139 29.34 -38.91 -4.77
CA ASN A 139 28.52 -38.06 -5.63
C ASN A 139 27.20 -38.72 -6.05
N CYS A 140 26.89 -39.89 -5.50
CA CYS A 140 25.73 -40.69 -5.90
C CYS A 140 24.83 -41.00 -4.69
N PHE A 141 23.51 -40.99 -4.89
CA PHE A 141 22.55 -41.39 -3.88
C PHE A 141 21.41 -42.23 -4.47
N LEU A 142 21.04 -43.32 -3.80
CA LEU A 142 19.89 -44.13 -4.16
C LEU A 142 18.68 -43.69 -3.34
N LEU A 143 17.80 -42.91 -3.98
CA LEU A 143 16.55 -42.46 -3.38
C LEU A 143 15.47 -43.51 -3.66
N SER A 144 15.25 -44.40 -2.69
CA SER A 144 14.10 -45.31 -2.75
C SER A 144 12.82 -44.58 -2.33
N ILE A 145 11.80 -44.62 -3.17
CA ILE A 145 10.45 -44.13 -2.90
C ILE A 145 9.44 -45.25 -3.12
N ASN A 146 8.19 -45.03 -2.71
CA ASN A 146 7.09 -45.95 -3.00
C ASN A 146 5.89 -45.15 -3.55
N SER A 147 5.49 -45.43 -4.78
CA SER A 147 4.33 -44.78 -5.41
C SER A 147 3.00 -45.52 -5.17
N GLN A 148 2.98 -46.62 -4.40
CA GLN A 148 1.73 -47.32 -4.08
C GLN A 148 0.76 -46.43 -3.30
N HIS A 149 -0.51 -46.49 -3.71
CA HIS A 149 -1.60 -45.74 -3.10
C HIS A 149 -1.82 -46.23 -1.66
N LEU A 150 -1.51 -45.38 -0.69
CA LEU A 150 -2.03 -45.54 0.67
C LEU A 150 -3.50 -45.10 0.68
N ASP A 151 -4.29 -45.68 1.57
CA ASP A 151 -5.72 -45.41 1.76
C ASP A 151 -6.05 -43.90 1.67
N PRO A 152 -6.99 -43.46 0.78
CA PRO A 152 -7.30 -42.05 0.55
C PRO A 152 -7.80 -41.29 1.79
N THR A 153 -8.10 -41.99 2.89
CA THR A 153 -8.43 -41.39 4.19
C THR A 153 -7.22 -40.93 5.00
N LYS A 154 -5.99 -41.25 4.56
CA LYS A 154 -4.73 -40.84 5.19
C LYS A 154 -3.91 -39.98 4.23
N VAL A 155 -4.06 -38.65 4.32
CA VAL A 155 -3.15 -37.72 3.64
C VAL A 155 -1.73 -37.96 4.18
N GLY A 156 -0.80 -38.34 3.31
CA GLY A 156 0.60 -38.49 3.69
C GLY A 156 1.18 -37.14 4.15
N PRO A 157 2.14 -37.11 5.09
CA PRO A 157 2.74 -35.86 5.56
C PRO A 157 3.43 -35.06 4.44
N GLY A 158 3.71 -35.68 3.29
CA GLY A 158 4.35 -35.03 2.15
C GLY A 158 3.53 -33.92 1.48
N ALA A 159 2.20 -34.03 1.40
CA ALA A 159 1.36 -33.01 0.74
C ALA A 159 1.49 -31.62 1.41
N GLU A 160 1.58 -31.59 2.74
CA GLU A 160 1.75 -30.36 3.51
C GLU A 160 3.16 -29.76 3.36
N LEU A 161 4.18 -30.59 3.12
CA LEU A 161 5.57 -30.12 2.96
C LEU A 161 5.76 -29.30 1.68
N TRP A 162 5.08 -29.65 0.58
CA TRP A 162 5.22 -28.96 -0.70
C TRP A 162 4.26 -27.78 -0.87
N ALA A 163 3.15 -27.75 -0.13
CA ALA A 163 2.13 -26.71 -0.24
C ALA A 163 2.67 -25.26 -0.14
N PRO A 164 3.71 -24.94 0.66
CA PRO A 164 4.31 -23.60 0.70
C PRO A 164 5.22 -23.27 -0.49
N TYR A 165 5.73 -24.28 -1.21
CA TYR A 165 6.79 -24.13 -2.23
C TYR A 165 6.31 -24.33 -3.67
N VAL A 166 5.14 -24.94 -3.87
CA VAL A 166 4.47 -25.01 -5.17
C VAL A 166 3.90 -23.63 -5.47
N ALA A 167 4.48 -22.95 -6.47
CA ALA A 167 4.01 -21.63 -6.87
C ALA A 167 2.51 -21.69 -7.19
N ARG A 168 1.68 -20.99 -6.39
CA ARG A 168 0.29 -20.73 -6.74
C ARG A 168 0.31 -19.90 -8.03
N ARG A 169 0.19 -20.54 -9.18
CA ARG A 169 -0.16 -19.85 -10.42
C ARG A 169 -1.57 -19.30 -10.19
N SER A 170 -1.66 -17.99 -9.96
CA SER A 170 -2.92 -17.29 -9.94
C SER A 170 -3.57 -17.46 -11.31
N ASN A 171 -4.61 -18.29 -11.38
CA ASN A 171 -5.50 -18.35 -12.54
C ASN A 171 -5.97 -16.93 -12.84
N ASN A 172 -5.89 -16.50 -14.11
CA ASN A 172 -6.53 -15.28 -14.56
C ASN A 172 -8.03 -15.41 -14.27
N PRO A 173 -8.67 -14.49 -13.53
CA PRO A 173 -10.12 -14.36 -13.55
C PRO A 173 -10.47 -13.56 -14.81
N GLU A 174 -10.21 -14.14 -15.98
CA GLU A 174 -10.83 -13.71 -17.23
C GLU A 174 -11.76 -14.83 -17.66
N GLU A 175 -12.84 -15.02 -16.89
CA GLU A 175 -14.09 -15.58 -17.37
C GLU A 175 -15.15 -15.43 -16.26
N GLN A 176 -16.27 -14.80 -16.63
CA GLN A 176 -17.50 -14.52 -15.83
C GLN A 176 -17.37 -13.30 -14.90
N THR A 177 -18.05 -12.16 -15.10
CA THR A 177 -19.33 -11.87 -15.76
C THR A 177 -19.33 -10.48 -16.40
N ASP A 178 -19.76 -10.39 -17.66
CA ASP A 178 -20.21 -9.16 -18.29
C ASP A 178 -21.39 -8.57 -17.49
N VAL A 179 -21.19 -7.41 -16.88
CA VAL A 179 -22.28 -6.46 -16.62
C VAL A 179 -21.80 -5.07 -17.01
N SER A 180 -22.38 -4.60 -18.10
CA SER A 180 -22.16 -3.28 -18.69
C SER A 180 -22.46 -2.16 -17.68
N SER A 181 -21.50 -1.27 -17.45
CA SER A 181 -21.78 0.06 -16.92
C SER A 181 -20.86 1.08 -17.58
N ASP A 182 -21.40 1.77 -18.59
CA ASP A 182 -20.86 2.99 -19.16
C ASP A 182 -20.77 4.07 -18.06
N GLN A 183 -19.57 4.34 -17.55
CA GLN A 183 -19.27 5.62 -16.88
C GLN A 183 -17.85 6.06 -17.23
N LYS A 184 -17.76 7.16 -17.99
CA LYS A 184 -16.51 7.85 -18.33
C LYS A 184 -15.82 8.36 -17.07
N PRO A 185 -14.49 8.19 -16.90
CA PRO A 185 -13.75 8.84 -15.83
C PRO A 185 -13.56 10.32 -16.13
N VAL A 186 -13.84 11.16 -15.13
CA VAL A 186 -13.53 12.59 -15.11
C VAL A 186 -12.02 12.78 -15.09
N HIS A 187 -11.49 13.42 -16.14
CA HIS A 187 -10.09 13.79 -16.28
C HIS A 187 -9.77 14.95 -15.33
N ILE A 188 -8.76 14.81 -14.47
CA ILE A 188 -8.18 15.92 -13.72
C ILE A 188 -6.89 16.30 -14.44
N ASP A 189 -6.94 17.40 -15.19
CA ASP A 189 -5.80 17.96 -15.90
C ASP A 189 -4.83 18.65 -14.93
N VAL A 190 -3.59 18.18 -14.91
CA VAL A 190 -2.44 18.97 -14.46
C VAL A 190 -1.39 18.85 -15.56
N ALA A 191 -0.98 20.02 -16.07
CA ALA A 191 -0.15 20.22 -17.25
C ALA A 191 1.17 19.44 -17.24
N GLN A 192 1.54 18.87 -18.40
CA GLN A 192 2.84 18.27 -18.70
C GLN A 192 3.57 19.18 -19.71
N ASP A 193 4.85 19.45 -19.45
CA ASP A 193 5.81 19.89 -20.46
C ASP A 193 6.75 18.73 -20.82
N ALA A 194 7.02 18.63 -22.11
CA ALA A 194 7.69 17.51 -22.78
C ALA A 194 9.21 17.64 -22.77
N VAL A 195 9.94 16.56 -22.42
CA VAL A 195 11.34 16.35 -22.86
C VAL A 195 11.67 14.84 -23.02
N SER A 196 12.15 14.53 -24.22
CA SER A 196 12.97 13.41 -24.74
C SER A 196 12.96 12.02 -24.06
N THR A 197 12.59 11.05 -24.90
CA THR A 197 12.70 9.59 -24.77
C THR A 197 14.08 9.08 -24.31
N ILE A 198 14.15 8.63 -23.06
CA ILE A 198 15.16 7.69 -22.57
C ILE A 198 14.47 6.34 -22.36
N ILE A 199 14.97 5.33 -23.08
CA ILE A 199 14.42 3.97 -23.18
C ILE A 199 14.63 3.22 -21.85
N HIS A 200 13.56 2.58 -21.36
CA HIS A 200 13.46 1.98 -20.02
C HIS A 200 13.98 0.52 -19.98
N PRO A 201 14.81 0.11 -18.99
CA PRO A 201 15.33 -1.26 -18.83
C PRO A 201 14.30 -2.30 -18.28
N LEU A 202 13.01 -2.07 -18.52
CA LEU A 202 11.92 -3.04 -18.30
C LEU A 202 10.98 -3.12 -19.52
N SER A 203 11.36 -2.55 -20.67
CA SER A 203 10.73 -2.81 -21.96
C SER A 203 11.37 -4.05 -22.61
N PRO A 204 10.64 -5.16 -22.78
CA PRO A 204 11.00 -6.16 -23.76
C PRO A 204 10.27 -5.82 -25.07
N GLU A 205 10.93 -5.05 -25.94
CA GLU A 205 10.79 -5.28 -27.38
C GLU A 205 12.17 -5.68 -27.88
N VAL A 206 12.54 -6.93 -27.56
CA VAL A 206 13.49 -7.69 -28.35
C VAL A 206 12.84 -9.04 -28.53
N ASP A 207 12.45 -9.29 -29.78
CA ASP A 207 11.94 -10.51 -30.40
C ASP A 207 11.79 -11.73 -29.48
N SER A 208 10.52 -12.11 -29.25
CA SER A 208 10.07 -13.48 -28.95
C SER A 208 11.11 -14.41 -28.29
N ILE A 209 11.47 -14.16 -27.03
CA ILE A 209 12.12 -15.18 -26.20
C ILE A 209 11.01 -15.90 -25.44
N ASN A 210 10.75 -17.15 -25.85
CA ASN A 210 9.77 -18.03 -25.24
C ASN A 210 10.00 -18.15 -23.73
N PHE A 211 9.12 -17.52 -22.95
CA PHE A 211 9.14 -17.52 -21.48
C PHE A 211 8.68 -18.86 -20.85
N ASN A 212 8.66 -19.95 -21.63
CA ASN A 212 8.17 -21.27 -21.21
C ASN A 212 9.27 -22.30 -20.89
N GLN A 213 10.56 -21.94 -20.92
CA GLN A 213 11.65 -22.85 -20.55
C GLN A 213 12.49 -22.29 -19.40
N SER A 214 11.91 -22.25 -18.20
CA SER A 214 12.70 -22.25 -16.95
C SER A 214 12.03 -23.10 -15.87
N MET A 215 11.71 -24.33 -16.28
CA MET A 215 11.50 -25.57 -15.52
C MET A 215 10.76 -26.51 -16.48
N GLY A 216 11.46 -26.90 -17.55
CA GLY A 216 10.98 -27.96 -18.42
C GLY A 216 11.62 -29.26 -17.94
N VAL A 217 10.86 -30.08 -17.24
CA VAL A 217 11.03 -31.53 -17.42
C VAL A 217 10.63 -31.75 -18.87
N SER A 218 11.58 -32.20 -19.70
CA SER A 218 11.29 -32.62 -21.07
C SER A 218 10.41 -33.87 -21.00
N THR A 219 9.10 -33.72 -20.89
CA THR A 219 8.15 -34.78 -21.23
C THR A 219 7.63 -34.48 -22.62
N ASP A 220 8.38 -34.91 -23.64
CA ASP A 220 7.78 -35.20 -24.93
C ASP A 220 6.91 -36.44 -24.75
N ASN A 221 5.66 -36.22 -24.34
CA ASN A 221 4.57 -37.17 -24.54
C ASN A 221 3.30 -36.36 -24.78
N LYS A 222 2.88 -36.33 -26.04
CA LYS A 222 1.51 -35.98 -26.41
C LYS A 222 0.61 -37.06 -25.85
N ASP A 223 0.08 -36.89 -24.63
CA ASP A 223 -1.18 -37.51 -24.22
C ASP A 223 -1.72 -36.92 -22.90
N GLN A 224 -3.02 -36.61 -22.93
CA GLN A 224 -3.95 -36.31 -21.83
C GLN A 224 -3.81 -34.95 -21.11
N HIS A 225 -4.73 -34.04 -21.45
CA HIS A 225 -5.15 -32.90 -20.65
C HIS A 225 -5.65 -33.37 -19.26
N LEU A 226 -4.77 -33.38 -18.26
CA LEU A 226 -5.15 -33.47 -16.86
C LEU A 226 -5.27 -32.05 -16.29
N ASP A 227 -6.42 -31.71 -15.70
CA ASP A 227 -6.68 -30.45 -15.01
C ASP A 227 -5.57 -30.13 -14.00
N GLN A 228 -4.70 -29.17 -14.32
CA GLN A 228 -3.57 -28.76 -13.48
C GLN A 228 -4.00 -28.13 -12.13
N ASN A 229 -5.29 -27.88 -11.91
CA ASN A 229 -5.82 -27.27 -10.69
C ASN A 229 -5.89 -28.22 -9.48
N ASN A 230 -5.64 -29.53 -9.64
CA ASN A 230 -5.83 -30.52 -8.55
C ASN A 230 -4.62 -31.42 -8.23
N VAL A 231 -3.42 -31.11 -8.75
CA VAL A 231 -2.23 -31.93 -8.47
C VAL A 231 -1.65 -31.59 -7.08
N ARG A 232 -1.81 -32.51 -6.13
CA ARG A 232 -1.17 -32.43 -4.80
C ARG A 232 0.21 -33.09 -4.82
N PHE A 233 1.25 -32.26 -4.87
CA PHE A 233 2.63 -32.75 -4.87
C PHE A 233 2.97 -33.45 -3.54
N GLY A 234 3.53 -34.66 -3.63
CA GLY A 234 4.02 -35.41 -2.47
C GLY A 234 2.94 -36.09 -1.62
N GLU A 235 1.68 -36.17 -2.07
CA GLU A 235 0.58 -36.82 -1.34
C GLU A 235 0.84 -38.31 -1.04
N LEU A 236 1.64 -38.97 -1.89
CA LEU A 236 2.01 -40.38 -1.74
C LEU A 236 3.31 -40.61 -0.95
N LEU A 237 3.99 -39.54 -0.49
CA LEU A 237 5.23 -39.71 0.28
C LEU A 237 4.92 -40.19 1.71
N SER A 238 5.51 -41.34 2.07
CA SER A 238 5.50 -41.86 3.43
C SER A 238 6.47 -41.10 4.34
N SER A 239 6.37 -41.32 5.65
CA SER A 239 7.33 -40.76 6.62
C SER A 239 8.76 -41.25 6.35
N ASP A 240 8.92 -42.50 5.90
CA ASP A 240 10.23 -43.05 5.57
C ASP A 240 10.81 -42.43 4.30
N ASP A 241 9.98 -42.09 3.31
CA ASP A 241 10.42 -41.34 2.11
C ASP A 241 10.97 -39.98 2.52
N VAL A 242 10.29 -39.28 3.42
CA VAL A 242 10.73 -37.99 3.95
C VAL A 242 12.08 -38.11 4.67
N ILE A 243 12.28 -39.18 5.45
CA ILE A 243 13.57 -39.46 6.11
C ILE A 243 14.67 -39.70 5.06
N ARG A 244 14.38 -40.47 4.00
CA ARG A 244 15.35 -40.72 2.92
C ARG A 244 15.68 -39.47 2.12
N ILE A 245 14.72 -38.59 1.83
CA ILE A 245 14.97 -37.29 1.18
C ILE A 245 15.83 -36.39 2.08
N LYS A 246 15.57 -36.36 3.40
CA LYS A 246 16.43 -35.65 4.35
C LYS A 246 17.86 -36.21 4.35
N GLN A 247 18.01 -37.54 4.28
CA GLN A 247 19.32 -38.18 4.20
C GLN A 247 20.03 -37.86 2.87
N LEU A 248 19.32 -37.85 1.75
CA LEU A 248 19.84 -37.40 0.45
C LEU A 248 20.44 -35.99 0.57
N MET A 249 19.69 -35.05 1.12
CA MET A 249 20.17 -33.68 1.28
C MET A 249 21.37 -33.59 2.22
N LYS A 250 21.36 -34.35 3.32
CA LYS A 250 22.49 -34.43 4.25
C LYS A 250 23.75 -34.98 3.58
N ASP A 251 23.61 -36.04 2.79
CA ASP A 251 24.74 -36.66 2.09
C ASP A 251 25.27 -35.77 0.97
N PHE A 252 24.39 -35.15 0.18
CA PHE A 252 24.78 -34.16 -0.83
C PHE A 252 25.61 -33.03 -0.22
N VAL A 253 25.13 -32.42 0.86
CA VAL A 253 25.81 -31.29 1.49
C VAL A 253 27.18 -31.70 2.03
N ASN A 254 27.25 -32.80 2.81
CA ASN A 254 28.48 -33.18 3.52
C ASN A 254 29.50 -33.90 2.63
N LYS A 255 29.06 -34.72 1.67
CA LYS A 255 29.95 -35.59 0.89
C LYS A 255 30.34 -35.00 -0.47
N ALA A 256 29.56 -34.08 -1.01
CA ALA A 256 29.80 -33.50 -2.33
C ALA A 256 29.95 -31.98 -2.31
N LEU A 257 28.95 -31.24 -1.82
CA LEU A 257 28.93 -29.78 -1.93
C LEU A 257 30.04 -29.11 -1.11
N ILE A 258 30.19 -29.45 0.17
CA ILE A 258 31.23 -28.86 1.03
C ILE A 258 32.63 -29.16 0.48
N PRO A 259 33.01 -30.42 0.19
CA PRO A 259 34.32 -30.72 -0.38
C PRO A 259 34.60 -30.00 -1.71
N TYR A 260 33.59 -29.89 -2.58
CA TYR A 260 33.70 -29.13 -3.83
C TYR A 260 34.00 -27.65 -3.54
N VAL A 261 33.27 -27.04 -2.62
CA VAL A 261 33.44 -25.62 -2.27
C VAL A 261 34.80 -25.36 -1.64
N GLU A 262 35.27 -26.23 -0.75
CA GLU A 262 36.61 -26.14 -0.16
C GLU A 262 37.70 -26.18 -1.24
N SER A 263 37.56 -27.13 -2.19
CA SER A 263 38.46 -27.23 -3.33
C SER A 263 38.41 -25.96 -4.21
N GLU A 264 37.23 -25.43 -4.50
CA GLU A 264 37.08 -24.22 -5.32
C GLU A 264 37.64 -22.98 -4.62
N ILE A 265 37.43 -22.83 -3.31
CA ILE A 265 38.05 -21.75 -2.52
C ILE A 265 39.58 -21.85 -2.58
N HIS A 266 40.12 -23.06 -2.42
CA HIS A 266 41.56 -23.31 -2.52
C HIS A 266 42.10 -22.94 -3.90
N ASN A 267 41.46 -23.44 -4.96
CA ASN A 267 41.84 -23.18 -6.35
C ASN A 267 41.81 -21.69 -6.68
N LEU A 268 40.74 -20.98 -6.33
CA LEU A 268 40.61 -19.54 -6.55
C LEU A 268 41.70 -18.77 -5.79
N THR A 269 41.99 -19.15 -4.55
CA THR A 269 43.03 -18.54 -3.73
C THR A 269 44.41 -18.73 -4.37
N GLU A 270 44.71 -19.93 -4.86
CA GLU A 270 45.97 -20.22 -5.56
C GLU A 270 46.10 -19.42 -6.86
N ILE A 271 45.05 -19.37 -7.69
CA ILE A 271 45.02 -18.58 -8.94
C ILE A 271 45.33 -17.11 -8.67
N ILE A 272 44.74 -16.54 -7.61
CA ILE A 272 44.93 -15.14 -7.21
C ILE A 272 46.35 -14.91 -6.66
N ALA A 273 46.90 -15.87 -5.91
CA ALA A 273 48.25 -15.77 -5.35
C ALA A 273 49.35 -15.86 -6.42
N ASN A 274 49.23 -16.84 -7.33
CA ASN A 274 50.24 -17.13 -8.35
C ASN A 274 50.34 -16.03 -9.42
N LYS A 275 49.27 -15.26 -9.67
CA LYS A 275 49.28 -14.14 -10.62
C LYS A 275 49.92 -12.84 -10.08
N LYS A 276 50.28 -12.75 -8.80
CA LYS A 276 50.95 -11.56 -8.22
C LYS A 276 52.38 -11.30 -8.74
N GLY A 277 52.99 -12.26 -9.47
CA GLY A 277 54.38 -12.20 -9.95
C GLY A 277 54.58 -11.79 -11.42
N VAL A 278 53.53 -11.66 -12.22
CA VAL A 278 53.65 -11.30 -13.66
C VAL A 278 53.10 -9.88 -13.86
N SER A 279 53.98 -9.00 -14.31
CA SER A 279 53.77 -7.57 -14.59
C SER A 279 52.37 -7.20 -15.13
N ARG A 280 51.86 -6.06 -14.64
CA ARG A 280 50.64 -5.32 -15.07
C ARG A 280 50.63 -4.99 -16.57
N THR A 281 50.51 -6.00 -17.41
CA THR A 281 50.45 -5.84 -18.86
C THR A 281 49.03 -6.17 -19.29
N LEU A 282 48.18 -5.15 -19.12
CA LEU A 282 47.11 -4.72 -20.02
C LEU A 282 46.86 -5.68 -21.18
N PHE A 283 45.76 -6.45 -21.20
CA PHE A 283 45.00 -6.90 -22.40
C PHE A 283 43.93 -7.94 -22.00
N SER A 284 42.89 -7.54 -21.26
CA SER A 284 41.64 -8.33 -21.19
C SER A 284 40.38 -7.49 -20.96
N THR A 285 40.44 -6.18 -21.24
CA THR A 285 39.25 -5.35 -21.42
C THR A 285 38.96 -5.31 -22.92
N THR A 286 38.26 -6.29 -23.45
CA THR A 286 37.73 -6.13 -24.81
C THR A 286 36.56 -5.15 -24.72
N LYS A 287 36.77 -3.92 -25.19
CA LYS A 287 35.67 -3.00 -25.55
C LYS A 287 34.91 -3.63 -26.73
N ARG A 288 34.06 -4.64 -26.48
CA ARG A 288 33.24 -5.27 -27.51
C ARG A 288 32.02 -4.40 -27.78
N TRP A 289 32.03 -3.89 -29.00
CA TRP A 289 31.04 -3.12 -29.72
C TRP A 289 29.66 -3.81 -29.73
N PHE A 290 28.80 -3.52 -28.76
CA PHE A 290 27.35 -3.72 -28.90
C PHE A 290 26.71 -2.38 -29.26
N GLY A 291 26.54 -2.17 -30.57
CA GLY A 291 25.95 -1.00 -31.18
C GLY A 291 25.68 -1.31 -32.64
N MET A 292 24.51 -1.89 -32.91
CA MET A 292 23.94 -2.01 -34.25
C MET A 292 23.63 -0.60 -34.76
N SER A 293 24.62 0.08 -35.32
CA SER A 293 24.41 1.28 -36.12
C SER A 293 25.51 1.37 -37.17
N LYS A 294 25.09 1.59 -38.42
CA LYS A 294 25.90 1.66 -39.65
C LYS A 294 27.29 2.30 -39.46
N PRO A 295 28.32 1.81 -40.18
CA PRO A 295 29.65 2.43 -40.15
C PRO A 295 29.57 3.82 -40.78
N GLY A 296 29.82 4.87 -39.98
CA GLY A 296 29.96 6.23 -40.48
C GLY A 296 29.34 7.33 -39.63
N ALA A 297 29.51 7.32 -38.30
CA ALA A 297 29.32 8.51 -37.46
C ALA A 297 29.88 8.28 -36.05
N GLN A 298 31.18 8.48 -35.86
CA GLN A 298 31.71 8.77 -34.51
C GLN A 298 32.51 10.06 -34.56
N SER A 299 31.98 11.09 -33.92
CA SER A 299 32.71 12.32 -33.59
C SER A 299 33.77 12.01 -32.53
N PRO A 300 35.02 12.47 -32.66
CA PRO A 300 36.05 12.25 -31.65
C PRO A 300 35.74 13.11 -30.42
N GLY A 301 35.32 12.49 -29.31
CA GLY A 301 35.11 13.18 -28.02
C GLY A 301 34.05 12.61 -27.07
N ALA A 302 33.25 11.63 -27.47
CA ALA A 302 32.23 11.05 -26.58
C ALA A 302 32.82 10.01 -25.61
N ALA A 303 32.67 10.23 -24.30
CA ALA A 303 33.04 9.24 -23.28
C ALA A 303 32.21 7.96 -23.46
N PRO A 304 32.82 6.76 -23.31
CA PRO A 304 32.09 5.50 -23.44
C PRO A 304 31.02 5.38 -22.33
N PRO A 305 29.93 4.62 -22.59
CA PRO A 305 28.87 4.45 -21.59
C PRO A 305 29.43 3.86 -20.29
N PRO A 306 28.87 4.23 -19.13
CA PRO A 306 29.43 3.90 -17.81
C PRO A 306 29.46 2.39 -17.48
N THR A 307 28.82 1.55 -18.31
CA THR A 307 28.81 0.08 -18.24
C THR A 307 29.64 -0.60 -19.33
N SER A 308 30.52 0.14 -20.02
CA SER A 308 31.29 -0.36 -21.17
C SER A 308 32.46 -1.29 -20.82
N VAL A 309 32.92 -1.28 -19.57
CA VAL A 309 34.01 -2.14 -19.11
C VAL A 309 33.41 -3.51 -18.79
N VAL A 310 33.81 -4.53 -19.54
CA VAL A 310 33.44 -5.93 -19.30
C VAL A 310 34.72 -6.70 -19.06
N TYR A 311 34.79 -7.39 -17.92
CA TYR A 311 35.90 -8.27 -17.60
C TYR A 311 35.67 -9.65 -18.22
N SER A 312 36.73 -10.28 -18.71
CA SER A 312 36.69 -11.71 -19.03
C SER A 312 36.50 -12.52 -17.75
N HIS A 313 35.80 -13.66 -17.81
CA HIS A 313 35.59 -14.54 -16.66
C HIS A 313 36.90 -14.97 -15.97
N ASP A 314 38.03 -14.99 -16.70
CA ASP A 314 39.35 -15.39 -16.18
C ASP A 314 40.19 -14.22 -15.64
N SER A 315 39.64 -13.00 -15.63
CA SER A 315 40.33 -11.81 -15.11
C SER A 315 40.56 -11.96 -13.61
N GLN A 316 41.70 -11.45 -13.12
CA GLN A 316 42.05 -11.59 -11.71
C GLN A 316 41.01 -10.91 -10.80
N GLU A 317 40.47 -9.78 -11.23
CA GLU A 317 39.47 -8.99 -10.52
C GLU A 317 38.15 -9.77 -10.39
N LEU A 318 37.71 -10.45 -11.46
CA LEU A 318 36.52 -11.29 -11.41
C LEU A 318 36.74 -12.59 -10.64
N GLN A 319 37.90 -13.21 -10.72
CA GLN A 319 38.24 -14.38 -9.89
C GLN A 319 38.24 -14.02 -8.40
N LEU A 320 38.74 -12.83 -8.06
CA LEU A 320 38.68 -12.31 -6.70
C LEU A 320 37.25 -11.98 -6.25
N ARG A 321 36.43 -11.40 -7.14
CA ARG A 321 34.99 -11.21 -6.89
C ARG A 321 34.28 -12.55 -6.63
N ARG A 322 34.57 -13.56 -7.46
CA ARG A 322 34.03 -14.91 -7.35
C ARG A 322 34.43 -15.59 -6.04
N LEU A 323 35.69 -15.49 -5.63
CA LEU A 323 36.15 -15.97 -4.32
C LEU A 323 35.35 -15.31 -3.19
N GLY A 324 35.16 -13.98 -3.27
CA GLY A 324 34.35 -13.24 -2.31
C GLY A 324 32.90 -13.75 -2.23
N ASP A 325 32.24 -13.90 -3.38
CA ASP A 325 30.86 -14.39 -3.48
C ASP A 325 30.72 -15.83 -2.95
N LEU A 326 31.68 -16.71 -3.25
CA LEU A 326 31.70 -18.08 -2.71
C LEU A 326 31.85 -18.09 -1.19
N CYS A 327 32.83 -17.33 -0.66
CA CYS A 327 33.05 -17.22 0.78
C CYS A 327 31.81 -16.65 1.48
N PHE A 328 31.17 -15.63 0.89
CA PHE A 328 29.97 -15.02 1.45
C PHE A 328 28.81 -16.02 1.55
N MET A 329 28.56 -16.81 0.49
CA MET A 329 27.49 -17.82 0.48
C MET A 329 27.67 -18.91 1.55
N PHE A 330 28.92 -19.19 1.94
CA PHE A 330 29.26 -20.18 2.98
C PHE A 330 29.56 -19.57 4.36
N GLY A 331 29.22 -18.30 4.57
CA GLY A 331 29.34 -17.66 5.89
C GLY A 331 30.78 -17.27 6.30
N LEU A 332 31.75 -17.36 5.39
CA LEU A 332 33.14 -16.97 5.61
C LEU A 332 33.32 -15.45 5.43
N TYR A 333 32.54 -14.66 6.17
CA TYR A 333 32.38 -13.21 5.95
C TYR A 333 33.68 -12.42 6.07
N SER A 334 34.59 -12.82 6.95
CA SER A 334 35.90 -12.16 7.08
C SER A 334 36.76 -12.31 5.82
N LEU A 335 36.74 -13.51 5.21
CA LEU A 335 37.50 -13.79 4.00
C LEU A 335 36.83 -13.13 2.78
N ALA A 336 35.49 -13.15 2.74
CA ALA A 336 34.70 -12.44 1.75
C ALA A 336 34.99 -10.94 1.76
N PHE A 337 35.02 -10.31 2.94
CA PHE A 337 35.36 -8.90 3.09
C PHE A 337 36.73 -8.56 2.50
N GLN A 338 37.76 -9.35 2.80
CA GLN A 338 39.11 -9.13 2.27
C GLN A 338 39.15 -9.21 0.73
N ALA A 339 38.42 -10.18 0.16
CA ALA A 339 38.31 -10.34 -1.29
C ALA A 339 37.61 -9.12 -1.92
N TYR A 340 36.44 -8.72 -1.42
CA TYR A 340 35.71 -7.57 -1.96
C TYR A 340 36.42 -6.23 -1.75
N HIS A 341 37.03 -6.02 -0.59
CA HIS A 341 37.81 -4.82 -0.29
C HIS A 341 39.01 -4.67 -1.24
N SER A 342 39.59 -5.80 -1.66
CA SER A 342 40.66 -5.81 -2.65
C SER A 342 40.10 -5.59 -4.06
N ALA A 343 39.06 -6.32 -4.46
CA ALA A 343 38.44 -6.22 -5.78
C ALA A 343 37.91 -4.81 -6.09
N LYS A 344 37.28 -4.14 -5.11
CA LYS A 344 36.74 -2.80 -5.32
C LYS A 344 37.83 -1.79 -5.70
N ARG A 345 39.05 -1.93 -5.19
CA ARG A 345 40.15 -1.00 -5.49
C ARG A 345 40.51 -1.09 -6.97
N ASP A 346 40.57 -2.30 -7.50
CA ASP A 346 40.94 -2.56 -8.88
C ASP A 346 39.81 -2.14 -9.83
N PHE A 347 38.55 -2.49 -9.52
CA PHE A 347 37.38 -2.01 -10.28
C PHE A 347 37.26 -0.48 -10.30
N GLY A 348 37.54 0.18 -9.18
CA GLY A 348 37.52 1.64 -9.07
C GLY A 348 38.63 2.29 -9.90
N ALA A 349 39.83 1.71 -9.91
CA ALA A 349 40.95 2.19 -10.73
C ALA A 349 40.65 2.12 -12.23
N ASP A 350 39.90 1.10 -12.66
CA ASP A 350 39.52 0.89 -14.06
C ASP A 350 38.25 1.67 -14.47
N ASN A 351 37.62 2.40 -13.54
CA ASN A 351 36.31 3.02 -13.73
C ASN A 351 35.21 2.01 -14.14
N ALA A 352 35.33 0.76 -13.68
CA ALA A 352 34.35 -0.29 -13.92
C ALA A 352 33.18 -0.17 -12.94
N TRP A 353 32.41 0.91 -13.05
CA TRP A 353 31.48 1.37 -12.01
C TRP A 353 30.46 0.33 -11.55
N LEU A 354 29.95 -0.51 -12.45
CA LEU A 354 29.01 -1.58 -12.09
C LEU A 354 29.64 -2.63 -11.17
N TYR A 355 30.86 -3.07 -11.49
CA TYR A 355 31.63 -4.02 -10.69
C TYR A 355 32.08 -3.37 -9.38
N TYR A 356 32.48 -2.10 -9.43
CA TYR A 356 32.85 -1.31 -8.26
C TYR A 356 31.70 -1.20 -7.26
N ALA A 357 30.51 -0.82 -7.71
CA ALA A 357 29.32 -0.70 -6.87
C ALA A 357 28.94 -2.03 -6.23
N GLY A 358 28.98 -3.13 -6.98
CA GLY A 358 28.71 -4.48 -6.45
C GLY A 358 29.76 -4.96 -5.45
N ALA A 359 31.05 -4.64 -5.67
CA ALA A 359 32.13 -4.94 -4.73
C ALA A 359 31.99 -4.13 -3.43
N LEU A 360 31.65 -2.84 -3.51
CA LEU A 360 31.34 -2.03 -2.34
C LEU A 360 30.15 -2.56 -1.55
N GLU A 361 29.05 -2.92 -2.23
CA GLU A 361 27.84 -3.48 -1.60
C GLU A 361 28.20 -4.71 -0.75
N MET A 362 28.87 -5.69 -1.36
CA MET A 362 29.22 -6.93 -0.67
C MET A 362 30.35 -6.76 0.36
N ALA A 363 31.29 -5.83 0.14
CA ALA A 363 32.29 -5.48 1.15
C ALA A 363 31.61 -4.92 2.41
N SER A 364 30.62 -4.04 2.25
CA SER A 364 29.85 -3.50 3.37
C SER A 364 29.12 -4.61 4.13
N LEU A 365 28.37 -5.45 3.43
CA LEU A 365 27.61 -6.55 4.04
C LEU A 365 28.52 -7.56 4.76
N SER A 366 29.64 -7.91 4.13
CA SER A 366 30.62 -8.81 4.73
C SER A 366 31.26 -8.21 5.98
N ALA A 367 31.60 -6.91 5.95
CA ALA A 367 32.16 -6.22 7.10
C ALA A 367 31.16 -6.17 8.27
N TYR A 368 29.89 -5.91 7.98
CA TYR A 368 28.81 -5.90 8.97
C TYR A 368 28.61 -7.29 9.59
N LEU A 369 28.42 -8.33 8.77
CA LEU A 369 28.20 -9.70 9.25
C LEU A 369 29.42 -10.32 9.95
N ALA A 370 30.64 -9.85 9.61
CA ALA A 370 31.87 -10.25 10.28
C ALA A 370 32.19 -9.42 11.54
N ASN A 371 31.39 -8.39 11.87
CA ASN A 371 31.68 -7.43 12.95
C ASN A 371 33.04 -6.71 12.81
N ILE A 372 33.48 -6.41 11.57
CA ILE A 372 34.84 -5.93 11.29
C ILE A 372 35.00 -4.41 11.46
N GLU A 373 34.01 -3.57 11.11
CA GLU A 373 33.96 -2.13 11.46
C GLU A 373 32.65 -1.48 10.95
N THR A 374 31.77 -1.02 11.83
CA THR A 374 30.43 -0.50 11.43
C THR A 374 30.51 0.78 10.59
N ARG A 375 31.48 1.66 10.84
CA ARG A 375 31.58 2.94 10.14
C ARG A 375 31.95 2.78 8.67
N LYS A 376 32.99 2.01 8.38
CA LYS A 376 33.41 1.73 6.99
C LYS A 376 32.32 0.98 6.22
N ALA A 377 31.59 0.08 6.87
CA ALA A 377 30.46 -0.59 6.25
C ALA A 377 29.39 0.42 5.77
N MET A 378 29.05 1.42 6.58
CA MET A 378 28.12 2.50 6.17
C MET A 378 28.66 3.30 4.98
N GLU A 379 29.93 3.70 5.03
CA GLU A 379 30.56 4.50 3.97
C GLU A 379 30.54 3.74 2.63
N TYR A 380 30.89 2.45 2.62
CA TYR A 380 30.87 1.64 1.39
C TYR A 380 29.47 1.45 0.81
N LEU A 381 28.46 1.30 1.66
CA LEU A 381 27.10 1.07 1.18
C LEU A 381 26.47 2.35 0.62
N GLU A 382 26.70 3.48 1.28
CA GLU A 382 26.30 4.79 0.77
C GLU A 382 26.99 5.10 -0.58
N GLU A 383 28.29 4.80 -0.69
CA GLU A 383 29.02 4.95 -1.94
C GLU A 383 28.49 4.01 -3.04
N SER A 384 28.17 2.75 -2.70
CA SER A 384 27.56 1.78 -3.63
C SER A 384 26.22 2.29 -4.18
N ILE A 385 25.33 2.77 -3.31
CA ILE A 385 24.02 3.33 -3.71
C ILE A 385 24.22 4.50 -4.68
N ASN A 386 25.10 5.44 -4.34
CA ASN A 386 25.39 6.60 -5.18
C ASN A 386 26.05 6.22 -6.51
N CYS A 387 26.89 5.20 -6.53
CA CYS A 387 27.50 4.66 -7.74
C CYS A 387 26.44 4.05 -8.67
N TYR A 388 25.57 3.18 -8.15
CA TYR A 388 24.48 2.60 -8.92
C TYR A 388 23.50 3.65 -9.49
N LEU A 389 23.16 4.68 -8.70
CA LEU A 389 22.26 5.75 -9.12
C LEU A 389 22.88 6.66 -10.18
N ASN A 390 24.05 7.23 -9.88
CA ASN A 390 24.58 8.36 -10.64
C ASN A 390 25.52 7.94 -11.75
N HIS A 391 26.38 6.95 -11.49
CA HIS A 391 27.38 6.49 -12.46
C HIS A 391 26.78 5.42 -13.36
N CYS A 392 26.27 4.33 -12.78
CA CYS A 392 25.71 3.22 -13.55
C CYS A 392 24.36 3.56 -14.17
N LYS A 393 23.56 4.43 -13.52
CA LYS A 393 22.18 4.75 -13.88
C LYS A 393 21.28 3.51 -13.92
N ILE A 394 21.44 2.63 -12.92
CA ILE A 394 20.71 1.37 -12.79
C ILE A 394 19.89 1.38 -11.48
N PRO A 395 18.70 2.01 -11.48
CA PRO A 395 17.93 2.26 -10.25
C PRO A 395 17.47 1.00 -9.51
N GLN A 396 17.38 -0.15 -10.19
CA GLN A 396 17.03 -1.42 -9.55
C GLN A 396 18.12 -1.92 -8.58
N PHE A 397 19.40 -1.78 -8.93
CA PHE A 397 20.49 -2.16 -8.01
C PHE A 397 20.67 -1.12 -6.91
N ALA A 398 20.49 0.16 -7.22
CA ALA A 398 20.43 1.18 -6.19
C ALA A 398 19.29 0.94 -5.18
N THR A 399 18.12 0.50 -5.65
CA THR A 399 17.01 0.10 -4.77
C THR A 399 17.39 -1.10 -3.92
N ARG A 400 18.02 -2.14 -4.51
CA ARG A 400 18.50 -3.31 -3.76
C ARG A 400 19.49 -2.89 -2.66
N ALA A 401 20.54 -2.17 -3.02
CA ALA A 401 21.56 -1.68 -2.09
C ALA A 401 20.93 -0.83 -0.97
N THR A 402 19.94 0.00 -1.31
CA THR A 402 19.19 0.80 -0.33
C THR A 402 18.35 -0.07 0.62
N LEU A 403 17.71 -1.15 0.13
CA LEU A 403 16.95 -2.07 0.98
C LEU A 403 17.84 -2.82 1.97
N LEU A 404 19.04 -3.22 1.53
CA LEU A 404 20.04 -3.85 2.39
C LEU A 404 20.60 -2.85 3.41
N SER A 405 20.89 -1.62 2.96
CA SER A 405 21.33 -0.52 3.82
C SER A 405 20.30 -0.14 4.86
N PHE A 406 19.03 -0.14 4.48
CA PHE A 406 17.92 0.12 5.39
C PHE A 406 17.89 -0.84 6.58
N GLU A 407 18.06 -2.15 6.34
CA GLU A 407 18.09 -3.13 7.45
C GLU A 407 19.33 -2.94 8.33
N PHE A 408 20.49 -2.72 7.72
CA PHE A 408 21.72 -2.44 8.46
C PHE A 408 21.60 -1.17 9.33
N LEU A 409 21.11 -0.06 8.76
CA LEU A 409 20.94 1.21 9.47
C LEU A 409 19.90 1.11 10.59
N LYS A 410 18.85 0.29 10.42
CA LYS A 410 17.89 0.00 11.49
C LYS A 410 18.52 -0.76 12.65
N ASP A 411 19.34 -1.77 12.36
CA ASP A 411 20.01 -2.58 13.39
C ASP A 411 20.90 -1.71 14.30
N ILE A 412 21.64 -0.77 13.72
CA ILE A 412 22.50 0.16 14.47
C ILE A 412 21.75 1.39 15.03
N GLY A 413 20.42 1.46 14.89
CA GLY A 413 19.58 2.56 15.38
C GLY A 413 19.65 3.88 14.60
N SER A 414 20.25 3.89 13.40
CA SER A 414 20.41 5.08 12.54
C SER A 414 19.19 5.33 11.64
N TYR A 415 18.00 5.43 12.25
CA TYR A 415 16.73 5.56 11.51
C TYR A 415 16.65 6.82 10.64
N ALA A 416 17.26 7.94 11.06
CA ALA A 416 17.19 9.19 10.30
C ALA A 416 17.99 9.11 8.98
N GLU A 417 19.11 8.38 8.95
CA GLU A 417 19.86 8.10 7.71
C GLU A 417 19.07 7.12 6.83
N ALA A 418 18.52 6.06 7.44
CA ALA A 418 17.70 5.09 6.71
C ALA A 418 16.53 5.76 5.99
N ALA A 419 15.82 6.67 6.66
CA ALA A 419 14.75 7.47 6.06
C ALA A 419 15.24 8.31 4.87
N ARG A 420 16.41 8.95 4.97
CA ARG A 420 16.97 9.76 3.88
C ARG A 420 17.30 8.91 2.65
N GLN A 421 17.91 7.75 2.85
CA GLN A 421 18.23 6.84 1.74
C GLN A 421 16.95 6.32 1.05
N LEU A 422 15.93 5.94 1.81
CA LEU A 422 14.64 5.50 1.26
C LEU A 422 13.94 6.60 0.45
N VAL A 423 13.89 7.83 0.97
CA VAL A 423 13.27 8.98 0.28
C VAL A 423 14.01 9.31 -1.02
N ARG A 424 15.35 9.25 -1.01
CA ARG A 424 16.18 9.49 -2.21
C ARG A 424 15.85 8.54 -3.36
N MET A 425 15.41 7.32 -3.04
CA MET A 425 15.05 6.35 -4.07
C MET A 425 13.70 6.62 -4.73
N THR A 426 12.86 7.52 -4.20
CA THR A 426 11.50 7.74 -4.72
C THR A 426 11.54 8.44 -6.09
N SER A 427 10.68 7.99 -7.01
CA SER A 427 10.51 8.59 -8.35
C SER A 427 9.10 8.39 -8.89
N GLU A 428 8.73 9.14 -9.93
CA GLU A 428 7.42 9.01 -10.59
C GLU A 428 7.33 7.79 -11.52
N GLU A 429 8.48 7.22 -11.90
CA GLU A 429 8.58 6.06 -12.77
C GLU A 429 8.02 4.78 -12.13
N SER A 430 7.94 4.75 -10.79
CA SER A 430 7.49 3.58 -10.04
C SER A 430 6.71 3.99 -8.79
N ASP A 431 5.43 4.34 -8.95
CA ASP A 431 4.57 4.78 -7.85
C ASP A 431 4.48 3.75 -6.70
N LEU A 432 4.38 2.45 -7.00
CA LEU A 432 4.27 1.41 -5.97
C LEU A 432 5.52 1.37 -5.08
N ARG A 433 6.70 1.33 -5.71
CA ARG A 433 7.99 1.32 -5.02
C ARG A 433 8.15 2.60 -4.20
N SER A 434 7.88 3.76 -4.79
CA SER A 434 7.94 5.05 -4.09
C SER A 434 7.01 5.10 -2.89
N ALA A 435 5.78 4.60 -2.99
CA ALA A 435 4.83 4.54 -1.90
C ALA A 435 5.36 3.71 -0.71
N LEU A 436 5.87 2.51 -1.00
CA LEU A 436 6.42 1.60 -0.02
C LEU A 436 7.63 2.20 0.70
N LEU A 437 8.57 2.78 -0.04
CA LEU A 437 9.78 3.37 0.53
C LEU A 437 9.46 4.64 1.35
N LEU A 438 8.51 5.47 0.90
CA LEU A 438 8.03 6.64 1.68
C LEU A 438 7.37 6.20 2.98
N GLU A 439 6.59 5.13 2.95
CA GLU A 439 5.94 4.60 4.14
C GLU A 439 6.97 4.09 5.16
N GLN A 440 7.97 3.32 4.71
CA GLN A 440 9.06 2.88 5.57
C GLN A 440 9.90 4.05 6.10
N ALA A 441 10.13 5.08 5.28
CA ALA A 441 10.80 6.30 5.72
C ALA A 441 9.99 7.02 6.81
N ALA A 442 8.66 7.04 6.70
CA ALA A 442 7.79 7.58 7.72
C ALA A 442 8.01 6.89 9.07
N TYR A 443 7.97 5.55 9.10
CA TYR A 443 8.22 4.79 10.33
C TYR A 443 9.63 5.03 10.88
N CYS A 444 10.65 5.14 10.03
CA CYS A 444 11.99 5.55 10.46
C CYS A 444 12.01 6.92 11.14
N TYR A 445 11.28 7.92 10.63
CA TYR A 445 11.17 9.22 11.30
C TYR A 445 10.49 9.14 12.67
N LEU A 446 9.54 8.22 12.84
CA LEU A 446 8.90 7.96 14.12
C LEU A 446 9.86 7.33 15.14
N TYR A 447 10.68 6.37 14.70
CA TYR A 447 11.65 5.67 15.57
C TYR A 447 12.99 6.40 15.76
N ALA A 448 13.26 7.45 14.99
CA ALA A 448 14.44 8.29 15.18
C ALA A 448 14.48 8.89 16.59
N ALA A 449 15.67 9.09 17.15
CA ALA A 449 15.87 9.58 18.52
C ALA A 449 15.14 10.90 18.83
N SER A 450 14.93 11.75 17.83
CA SER A 450 14.22 13.03 17.97
C SER A 450 12.69 12.93 17.82
N ASN A 451 12.14 11.74 17.59
CA ASN A 451 10.70 11.46 17.40
C ASN A 451 10.02 12.49 16.48
N LEU A 452 10.31 12.36 15.18
CA LEU A 452 9.95 13.36 14.17
C LEU A 452 8.52 13.14 13.65
N GLY A 453 7.52 13.19 14.55
CA GLY A 453 6.12 12.90 14.26
C GLY A 453 5.51 13.65 13.07
N ARG A 454 5.88 14.93 12.88
CA ARG A 454 5.44 15.70 11.69
C ARG A 454 6.01 15.15 10.39
N LYS A 455 7.29 14.73 10.39
CA LYS A 455 7.88 14.08 9.22
C LYS A 455 7.25 12.72 8.96
N TYR A 456 6.94 11.95 10.01
CA TYR A 456 6.16 10.72 9.89
C TYR A 456 4.82 10.97 9.17
N ALA A 457 4.00 11.89 9.68
CA ALA A 457 2.69 12.17 9.08
C ALA A 457 2.78 12.72 7.65
N PHE A 458 3.73 13.61 7.39
CA PHE A 458 3.98 14.15 6.05
C PHE A 458 4.36 13.06 5.04
N HIS A 459 5.27 12.15 5.39
CA HIS A 459 5.68 11.08 4.49
C HIS A 459 4.59 10.02 4.30
N LEU A 460 3.71 9.81 5.29
CA LEU A 460 2.52 8.98 5.10
C LEU A 460 1.52 9.59 4.11
N VAL A 461 1.31 10.90 4.11
CA VAL A 461 0.48 11.57 3.09
C VAL A 461 1.07 11.36 1.70
N LEU A 462 2.39 11.53 1.54
CA LEU A 462 3.08 11.28 0.27
C LEU A 462 3.00 9.80 -0.16
N ALA A 463 3.17 8.87 0.79
CA ALA A 463 3.02 7.44 0.54
C ALA A 463 1.59 7.11 0.10
N GLY A 464 0.58 7.67 0.77
CA GLY A 464 -0.82 7.50 0.42
C GLY A 464 -1.13 7.96 -1.01
N HIS A 465 -0.65 9.15 -1.38
CA HIS A 465 -0.77 9.66 -2.75
C HIS A 465 -0.16 8.69 -3.78
N ARG A 466 1.05 8.18 -3.53
CA ARG A 466 1.73 7.23 -4.42
C ARG A 466 1.01 5.87 -4.46
N TYR A 467 0.49 5.36 -3.33
CA TYR A 467 -0.33 4.16 -3.32
C TYR A 467 -1.60 4.33 -4.15
N SER A 468 -2.25 5.49 -4.09
CA SER A 468 -3.42 5.78 -4.92
C SER A 468 -3.08 5.72 -6.41
N LYS A 469 -1.96 6.33 -6.85
CA LYS A 469 -1.47 6.24 -8.24
C LYS A 469 -1.13 4.80 -8.65
N ALA A 470 -0.61 4.00 -7.71
CA ALA A 470 -0.35 2.58 -7.89
C ALA A 470 -1.61 1.68 -7.82
N LYS A 471 -2.82 2.26 -7.78
CA LYS A 471 -4.11 1.55 -7.63
C LYS A 471 -4.24 0.74 -6.33
N GLN A 472 -3.42 1.01 -5.32
CA GLN A 472 -3.43 0.37 -4.00
C GLN A 472 -4.30 1.18 -3.00
N ARG A 473 -5.61 1.30 -3.27
CA ARG A 473 -6.52 2.19 -2.52
C ARG A 473 -6.59 1.88 -1.02
N LYS A 474 -6.59 0.60 -0.63
CA LYS A 474 -6.62 0.19 0.79
C LYS A 474 -5.40 0.68 1.56
N HIS A 475 -4.20 0.55 0.96
CA HIS A 475 -2.96 1.06 1.56
C HIS A 475 -2.91 2.58 1.57
N SER A 476 -3.43 3.23 0.52
CA SER A 476 -3.60 4.69 0.49
C SER A 476 -4.43 5.17 1.68
N LEU A 477 -5.65 4.63 1.83
CA LEU A 477 -6.56 4.96 2.92
C LEU A 477 -5.93 4.74 4.30
N ARG A 478 -5.23 3.62 4.50
CA ARG A 478 -4.49 3.33 5.74
C ARG A 478 -3.42 4.39 6.04
N CYS A 479 -2.69 4.86 5.04
CA CYS A 479 -1.68 5.90 5.23
C CYS A 479 -2.32 7.24 5.62
N TYR A 480 -3.41 7.64 4.96
CA TYR A 480 -4.15 8.87 5.30
C TYR A 480 -4.76 8.82 6.70
N ARG A 481 -5.35 7.68 7.11
CA ARG A 481 -5.86 7.49 8.49
C ARG A 481 -4.75 7.62 9.53
N GLN A 482 -3.58 7.02 9.30
CA GLN A 482 -2.43 7.17 10.19
C GLN A 482 -1.91 8.61 10.26
N ALA A 483 -1.81 9.29 9.11
CA ALA A 483 -1.39 10.68 9.08
C ALA A 483 -2.37 11.60 9.84
N TYR A 484 -3.68 11.32 9.74
CA TYR A 484 -4.72 12.10 10.41
C TYR A 484 -4.52 12.18 11.93
N GLN A 485 -4.13 11.09 12.59
CA GLN A 485 -3.93 11.06 14.05
C GLN A 485 -2.91 12.12 14.53
N VAL A 486 -1.95 12.50 13.68
CA VAL A 486 -0.96 13.55 13.97
C VAL A 486 -1.47 14.94 13.60
N TYR A 487 -2.37 15.06 12.63
CA TYR A 487 -2.91 16.34 12.17
C TYR A 487 -4.23 16.74 12.85
N GLU A 488 -4.95 15.82 13.49
CA GLU A 488 -6.20 16.07 14.19
C GLU A 488 -6.03 17.22 15.20
N ASN A 489 -6.86 18.26 15.21
CA ASN A 489 -6.74 19.38 16.17
C ASN A 489 -5.35 20.06 16.21
N SER A 490 -4.56 19.98 15.13
CA SER A 490 -3.20 20.54 15.08
C SER A 490 -3.16 22.00 14.62
N GLY A 491 -4.27 22.55 14.13
CA GLY A 491 -4.37 23.87 13.52
C GLY A 491 -3.98 23.92 12.02
N TRP A 492 -3.52 22.80 11.45
CA TRP A 492 -3.12 22.69 10.03
C TRP A 492 -4.32 22.39 9.14
N SER A 493 -5.28 23.33 9.06
CA SER A 493 -6.56 23.13 8.36
C SER A 493 -6.39 22.64 6.91
N ALA A 494 -5.46 23.21 6.15
CA ALA A 494 -5.22 22.78 4.76
C ALA A 494 -4.81 21.30 4.64
N ALA A 495 -4.01 20.80 5.58
CA ALA A 495 -3.60 19.40 5.59
C ALA A 495 -4.76 18.49 6.02
N THR A 496 -5.49 18.86 7.08
CA THR A 496 -6.65 18.09 7.55
C THR A 496 -7.75 18.02 6.50
N ASP A 497 -8.00 19.11 5.76
CA ASP A 497 -9.00 19.18 4.70
C ASP A 497 -8.63 18.26 3.54
N HIS A 498 -7.36 18.28 3.11
CA HIS A 498 -6.88 17.36 2.08
C HIS A 498 -7.00 15.90 2.51
N ILE A 499 -6.67 15.59 3.77
CA ILE A 499 -6.79 14.24 4.33
C ILE A 499 -8.25 13.80 4.36
N HIS A 500 -9.17 14.61 4.90
CA HIS A 500 -10.59 14.30 4.97
C HIS A 500 -11.23 14.12 3.58
N LEU A 501 -10.90 14.99 2.63
CA LEU A 501 -11.34 14.83 1.24
C LEU A 501 -10.89 13.50 0.66
N THR A 502 -9.61 13.14 0.88
CA THR A 502 -9.04 11.92 0.31
C THR A 502 -9.61 10.67 0.97
N ILE A 503 -9.78 10.68 2.30
CA ILE A 503 -10.45 9.60 3.03
C ILE A 503 -11.88 9.44 2.53
N GLY A 504 -12.64 10.53 2.41
CA GLY A 504 -14.01 10.50 1.87
C GLY A 504 -14.08 9.87 0.48
N LYS A 505 -13.25 10.33 -0.45
CA LYS A 505 -13.21 9.77 -1.82
C LYS A 505 -12.82 8.29 -1.85
N HIS A 506 -11.84 7.89 -1.04
CA HIS A 506 -11.39 6.49 -0.98
C HIS A 506 -12.43 5.57 -0.35
N THR A 507 -13.04 5.97 0.77
CA THR A 507 -14.08 5.20 1.46
C THR A 507 -15.35 5.08 0.62
N ALA A 508 -15.77 6.15 -0.07
CA ALA A 508 -16.86 6.10 -1.07
C ALA A 508 -16.57 5.07 -2.17
N SER A 509 -15.35 5.07 -2.74
CA SER A 509 -14.96 4.10 -3.77
C SER A 509 -14.90 2.64 -3.28
N LEU A 510 -14.75 2.44 -1.97
CA LEU A 510 -14.74 1.14 -1.30
C LEU A 510 -16.12 0.74 -0.75
N GLN A 511 -17.18 1.48 -1.09
CA GLN A 511 -18.55 1.30 -0.59
C GLN A 511 -18.68 1.43 0.94
N GLN A 512 -17.75 2.14 1.59
CA GLN A 512 -17.79 2.50 3.01
C GLN A 512 -18.44 3.88 3.16
N LEU A 513 -19.73 3.97 2.84
CA LEU A 513 -20.44 5.24 2.67
C LEU A 513 -20.58 6.04 3.98
N GLU A 514 -20.82 5.38 5.11
CA GLU A 514 -20.94 6.04 6.43
C GLU A 514 -19.66 6.79 6.81
N GLU A 515 -18.50 6.14 6.67
CA GLU A 515 -17.20 6.76 6.96
C GLU A 515 -16.87 7.89 5.96
N SER A 516 -17.32 7.73 4.71
CA SER A 516 -17.17 8.78 3.70
C SER A 516 -17.91 10.05 4.10
N VAL A 517 -19.20 9.91 4.44
CA VAL A 517 -20.05 11.01 4.91
C VAL A 517 -19.47 11.64 6.18
N ALA A 518 -19.05 10.83 7.15
CA ALA A 518 -18.44 11.31 8.39
C ALA A 518 -17.16 12.13 8.13
N SER A 519 -16.33 11.70 7.18
CA SER A 519 -15.09 12.39 6.82
C SER A 519 -15.37 13.69 6.05
N MET A 520 -16.29 13.66 5.07
CA MET A 520 -16.67 14.83 4.28
C MET A 520 -17.39 15.89 5.11
N THR A 521 -18.13 15.48 6.14
CA THR A 521 -18.77 16.40 7.10
C THR A 521 -17.75 17.35 7.75
N LYS A 522 -16.52 16.88 8.00
CA LYS A 522 -15.45 17.72 8.58
C LYS A 522 -14.98 18.84 7.65
N LEU A 523 -15.36 18.80 6.36
CA LEU A 523 -15.06 19.84 5.38
C LEU A 523 -16.10 20.96 5.36
N LEU A 524 -17.27 20.76 5.98
CA LEU A 524 -18.42 21.67 5.93
C LEU A 524 -18.44 22.65 7.11
N GLY A 525 -17.35 23.39 7.30
CA GLY A 525 -17.23 24.35 8.41
C GLY A 525 -16.28 25.50 8.11
N PRO A 526 -15.95 26.32 9.14
CA PRO A 526 -15.03 27.45 8.98
C PRO A 526 -13.67 26.93 8.52
N SER A 527 -13.24 27.32 7.32
CA SER A 527 -11.97 26.88 6.75
C SER A 527 -11.27 27.98 5.95
N LYS A 528 -9.98 27.78 5.70
CA LYS A 528 -9.13 28.58 4.80
C LYS A 528 -9.26 28.17 3.33
N GLN A 529 -10.21 27.29 3.00
CA GLN A 529 -10.51 26.84 1.64
C GLN A 529 -11.00 28.00 0.77
N THR A 530 -10.80 27.89 -0.54
CA THR A 530 -11.42 28.82 -1.48
C THR A 530 -12.92 28.52 -1.63
N PRO A 531 -13.75 29.50 -2.01
CA PRO A 531 -15.18 29.27 -2.27
C PRO A 531 -15.41 28.14 -3.29
N VAL A 532 -14.59 28.05 -4.33
CA VAL A 532 -14.66 27.00 -5.37
C VAL A 532 -14.43 25.60 -4.76
N GLN A 533 -13.47 25.47 -3.83
CA GLN A 533 -13.22 24.20 -3.14
C GLN A 533 -14.36 23.82 -2.21
N GLN A 534 -14.91 24.79 -1.47
CA GLN A 534 -16.06 24.57 -0.60
C GLN A 534 -17.30 24.12 -1.36
N GLU A 535 -17.54 24.67 -2.54
CA GLU A 535 -18.64 24.26 -3.41
C GLU A 535 -18.46 22.82 -3.90
N MET A 536 -17.24 22.44 -4.27
CA MET A 536 -16.90 21.07 -4.63
C MET A 536 -17.11 20.10 -3.46
N TYR A 537 -16.71 20.47 -2.25
CA TYR A 537 -16.87 19.63 -1.06
C TYR A 537 -18.33 19.45 -0.67
N LEU A 538 -19.12 20.51 -0.73
CA LEU A 538 -20.56 20.45 -0.51
C LEU A 538 -21.24 19.53 -1.52
N ARG A 539 -20.87 19.64 -2.80
CA ARG A 539 -21.39 18.76 -3.86
C ARG A 539 -21.02 17.29 -3.62
N ASP A 540 -19.73 17.00 -3.38
CA ASP A 540 -19.25 15.64 -3.13
C ASP A 540 -19.93 15.01 -1.89
N TYR A 541 -20.16 15.81 -0.84
CA TYR A 541 -20.90 15.40 0.35
C TYR A 541 -22.36 15.04 0.03
N ILE A 542 -23.10 15.93 -0.65
CA ILE A 542 -24.51 15.71 -1.01
C ILE A 542 -24.66 14.44 -1.85
N LEU A 543 -23.81 14.25 -2.87
CA LEU A 543 -23.85 13.06 -3.74
C LEU A 543 -23.59 11.77 -2.96
N THR A 544 -22.62 11.79 -2.05
CA THR A 544 -22.30 10.63 -1.20
C THR A 544 -23.45 10.34 -0.22
N LEU A 545 -24.05 11.38 0.36
CA LEU A 545 -25.19 11.27 1.26
C LEU A 545 -26.42 10.69 0.55
N GLN A 546 -26.69 11.10 -0.70
CA GLN A 546 -27.74 10.52 -1.54
C GLN A 546 -27.51 9.02 -1.77
N GLN A 547 -26.27 8.61 -2.04
CA GLN A 547 -25.93 7.21 -2.23
C GLN A 547 -26.12 6.40 -0.94
N LEU A 548 -25.74 6.97 0.22
CA LEU A 548 -25.96 6.35 1.52
C LEU A 548 -27.46 6.17 1.80
N ASN A 549 -28.27 7.21 1.61
CA ASN A 549 -29.72 7.17 1.84
C ASN A 549 -30.42 6.12 0.95
N LYS A 550 -29.99 5.99 -0.32
CA LYS A 550 -30.49 4.94 -1.23
C LYS A 550 -30.15 3.53 -0.76
N THR A 551 -29.00 3.34 -0.13
CA THR A 551 -28.50 2.02 0.29
C THR A 551 -29.01 1.64 1.69
N SER A 552 -29.21 2.64 2.55
CA SER A 552 -29.61 2.50 3.96
C SER A 552 -30.68 3.55 4.33
N PRO A 553 -31.97 3.33 3.96
CA PRO A 553 -33.04 4.33 4.12
C PRO A 553 -33.52 4.53 5.58
N HIS A 554 -32.92 3.82 6.55
CA HIS A 554 -33.26 3.90 7.98
C HIS A 554 -32.22 4.66 8.82
N VAL A 555 -31.27 5.36 8.19
CA VAL A 555 -30.27 6.16 8.89
C VAL A 555 -30.80 7.58 9.06
N ASP A 556 -30.95 8.03 10.31
CA ASP A 556 -31.29 9.43 10.61
C ASP A 556 -30.16 10.34 10.10
N LEU A 557 -30.47 11.15 9.08
CA LEU A 557 -29.49 12.02 8.44
C LEU A 557 -29.39 13.35 9.19
N SER A 558 -28.42 13.46 10.11
CA SER A 558 -28.09 14.73 10.74
C SER A 558 -27.19 15.56 9.81
N LEU A 559 -27.76 16.62 9.22
CA LEU A 559 -27.03 17.55 8.37
C LEU A 559 -26.21 18.53 9.22
N PRO A 560 -24.91 18.75 8.92
CA PRO A 560 -24.00 19.54 9.76
C PRO A 560 -24.15 21.06 9.58
N ILE A 561 -24.88 21.50 8.55
CA ILE A 561 -25.09 22.90 8.17
C ILE A 561 -26.54 23.13 7.77
N PRO A 562 -27.19 24.23 8.19
CA PRO A 562 -26.61 25.37 8.90
C PRO A 562 -26.50 25.14 10.41
N LEU A 563 -25.67 25.94 11.07
CA LEU A 563 -25.53 25.88 12.53
C LEU A 563 -26.71 26.62 13.18
N VAL A 564 -27.45 25.95 14.06
CA VAL A 564 -28.58 26.54 14.78
C VAL A 564 -28.08 27.22 16.06
N ASN A 565 -28.28 28.53 16.20
CA ASN A 565 -27.96 29.24 17.43
C ASN A 565 -29.10 29.11 18.44
N GLN A 566 -29.01 28.13 19.33
CA GLN A 566 -30.04 27.85 20.32
C GLN A 566 -30.28 28.99 21.33
N VAL A 567 -29.30 29.89 21.51
CA VAL A 567 -29.41 31.00 22.48
C VAL A 567 -30.41 32.07 22.02
N THR A 568 -30.61 32.21 20.70
CA THR A 568 -31.53 33.20 20.10
C THR A 568 -32.94 32.66 19.91
N LEU A 569 -33.23 31.44 20.39
CA LEU A 569 -34.50 30.80 20.21
C LEU A 569 -35.61 31.51 21.00
N GLU A 570 -36.63 31.98 20.26
CA GLU A 570 -37.84 32.61 20.78
C GLU A 570 -39.07 31.89 20.21
N VAL A 571 -40.05 31.60 21.08
CA VAL A 571 -41.32 30.97 20.71
C VAL A 571 -42.46 31.93 21.00
N LEU A 572 -43.24 32.25 19.97
CA LEU A 572 -44.40 33.12 20.03
C LEU A 572 -45.67 32.30 19.80
N LEU A 573 -46.58 32.35 20.77
CA LEU A 573 -47.92 31.79 20.68
C LEU A 573 -48.84 32.84 20.04
N GLY A 574 -49.30 32.56 18.83
CA GLY A 574 -50.12 33.45 18.03
C GLY A 574 -49.41 33.94 16.76
N THR A 575 -50.18 34.57 15.87
CA THR A 575 -49.66 35.08 14.60
C THR A 575 -48.96 36.42 14.81
N PRO A 576 -47.66 36.55 14.51
CA PRO A 576 -46.97 37.82 14.58
C PRO A 576 -47.61 38.78 13.59
N ILE A 577 -47.90 39.97 14.09
CA ILE A 577 -48.47 41.05 13.30
C ILE A 577 -47.43 41.53 12.29
N ASP A 578 -47.80 41.57 11.02
CA ASP A 578 -47.00 42.20 9.96
C ASP A 578 -47.33 43.70 9.88
N PRO A 579 -46.48 44.59 10.41
CA PRO A 579 -46.77 46.02 10.45
C PRO A 579 -46.93 46.65 9.06
N GLU A 580 -46.39 46.03 8.00
CA GLU A 580 -46.50 46.54 6.63
C GLU A 580 -47.83 46.16 5.96
N LYS A 581 -48.53 45.13 6.45
CA LYS A 581 -49.79 44.65 5.87
C LYS A 581 -51.04 45.21 6.56
N HIS A 582 -50.89 45.98 7.63
CA HIS A 582 -52.02 46.53 8.38
C HIS A 582 -52.12 48.06 8.25
N LEU A 583 -53.27 48.55 7.81
CA LEU A 583 -53.59 49.99 7.67
C LEU A 583 -53.87 50.69 9.04
N GLY A 584 -53.28 50.23 10.15
CA GLY A 584 -53.50 50.78 11.49
C GLY A 584 -52.73 50.02 12.59
N THR A 585 -52.76 50.53 13.82
CA THR A 585 -52.18 49.84 14.99
C THR A 585 -53.09 48.66 15.37
N PRO A 586 -52.65 47.41 15.21
CA PRO A 586 -53.48 46.26 15.53
C PRO A 586 -53.64 46.11 17.03
N ALA A 587 -54.83 45.66 17.46
CA ALA A 587 -55.19 45.46 18.86
C ALA A 587 -54.66 44.12 19.40
N SER A 588 -53.38 43.82 19.16
CA SER A 588 -52.70 42.62 19.66
C SER A 588 -51.27 42.94 20.06
N GLY A 589 -50.80 42.36 21.17
CA GLY A 589 -49.45 42.50 21.71
C GLY A 589 -48.48 41.39 21.28
N VAL A 590 -48.80 40.65 20.22
CA VAL A 590 -48.09 39.44 19.81
C VAL A 590 -47.03 39.77 18.76
N GLN A 591 -45.82 40.11 19.20
CA GLN A 591 -44.66 40.37 18.32
C GLN A 591 -43.35 39.87 18.95
N PHE A 592 -42.36 39.52 18.11
CA PHE A 592 -41.02 39.13 18.57
C PHE A 592 -40.17 40.32 19.08
N ASN A 593 -40.52 41.56 18.73
CA ASN A 593 -39.80 42.77 19.12
C ASN A 593 -40.46 43.51 20.31
N GLU A 594 -41.21 42.79 21.14
CA GLU A 594 -41.88 43.38 22.31
C GLU A 594 -40.87 43.92 23.33
N THR A 595 -41.06 45.18 23.74
CA THR A 595 -40.21 45.82 24.76
C THR A 595 -40.82 45.62 26.13
N LYS A 596 -39.98 45.60 27.19
CA LYS A 596 -40.45 45.48 28.58
C LYS A 596 -41.53 46.50 28.95
N GLU A 597 -41.49 47.70 28.36
CA GLU A 597 -42.49 48.75 28.57
C GLU A 597 -43.81 48.44 27.88
N ARG A 598 -43.78 47.97 26.63
CA ARG A 598 -44.99 47.54 25.90
C ARG A 598 -45.64 46.33 26.57
N THR A 599 -44.85 45.33 27.00
CA THR A 599 -45.36 44.18 27.76
C THR A 599 -46.08 44.61 29.04
N LYS A 600 -45.49 45.53 29.83
CA LYS A 600 -46.15 46.07 31.03
C LYS A 600 -47.49 46.75 30.72
N ARG A 601 -47.55 47.48 29.60
CA ARG A 601 -48.77 48.16 29.16
C ARG A 601 -49.86 47.16 28.76
N TRP A 602 -49.49 46.10 28.03
CA TRP A 602 -50.42 45.02 27.67
C TRP A 602 -50.91 44.25 28.90
N ASN A 603 -50.01 43.90 29.83
CA ASN A 603 -50.38 43.20 31.06
C ASN A 603 -51.37 44.03 31.91
N LYS A 604 -51.16 45.35 31.99
CA LYS A 604 -52.07 46.24 32.71
C LYS A 604 -53.44 46.36 32.03
N LEU A 605 -53.45 46.45 30.70
CA LEU A 605 -54.70 46.46 29.93
C LEU A 605 -55.48 45.14 30.13
N GLU A 606 -54.78 44.01 30.13
CA GLU A 606 -55.36 42.70 30.39
C GLU A 606 -55.94 42.62 31.81
N GLU A 607 -55.19 43.06 32.82
CA GLU A 607 -55.66 43.14 34.22
C GLU A 607 -56.93 43.98 34.35
N GLU A 608 -56.96 45.16 33.72
CA GLU A 608 -58.13 46.05 33.71
C GLU A 608 -59.33 45.39 33.02
N LEU A 609 -59.14 44.71 31.89
CA LEU A 609 -60.22 43.99 31.18
C LEU A 609 -60.78 42.83 32.01
N VAL A 610 -59.92 42.03 32.64
CA VAL A 610 -60.32 40.93 33.53
C VAL A 610 -61.09 41.47 34.74
N SER A 611 -60.67 42.62 35.30
CA SER A 611 -61.34 43.24 36.44
C SER A 611 -62.78 43.66 36.13
N VAL A 612 -63.06 44.03 34.88
CA VAL A 612 -64.41 44.40 34.42
C VAL A 612 -65.27 43.17 34.11
N GLY A 613 -64.69 42.14 33.48
CA GLY A 613 -65.43 40.94 33.05
C GLY A 613 -65.62 39.88 34.14
N ASN A 614 -64.65 39.70 35.03
CA ASN A 614 -64.66 38.71 36.11
C ASN A 614 -63.90 39.20 37.35
N PRO A 615 -64.52 40.03 38.21
CA PRO A 615 -63.86 40.72 39.32
C PRO A 615 -63.19 39.78 40.35
N LYS A 616 -63.64 38.52 40.45
CA LYS A 616 -63.08 37.53 41.39
C LYS A 616 -61.73 36.98 40.94
N GLU A 617 -61.49 36.87 39.63
CA GLU A 617 -60.22 36.36 39.08
C GLU A 617 -59.13 37.42 39.02
N ALA A 618 -59.50 38.71 39.02
CA ALA A 618 -58.55 39.82 39.07
C ALA A 618 -57.69 39.83 40.36
N LEU A 619 -58.17 39.23 41.46
CA LEU A 619 -57.44 39.13 42.73
C LEU A 619 -56.21 38.20 42.67
N VAL A 620 -56.15 37.31 41.67
CA VAL A 620 -55.03 36.37 41.45
C VAL A 620 -54.57 36.45 39.99
N PHE A 621 -54.60 37.67 39.43
CA PHE A 621 -54.27 37.90 38.04
C PHE A 621 -52.86 37.40 37.69
N LYS A 622 -52.77 36.62 36.62
CA LYS A 622 -51.52 36.24 35.97
C LYS A 622 -51.61 36.68 34.51
N PRO A 623 -50.67 37.49 34.02
CA PRO A 623 -50.72 37.95 32.64
C PRO A 623 -50.56 36.78 31.68
N LEU A 624 -51.25 36.84 30.54
CA LEU A 624 -51.05 35.91 29.44
C LEU A 624 -49.64 36.12 28.86
N VAL A 625 -48.80 35.09 28.95
CA VAL A 625 -47.46 35.09 28.35
C VAL A 625 -47.54 34.43 26.99
N CYS A 626 -47.35 35.21 25.93
CA CYS A 626 -47.36 34.70 24.55
C CYS A 626 -45.96 34.56 23.95
N LEU A 627 -44.93 35.19 24.52
CA LEU A 627 -43.54 35.15 24.03
C LEU A 627 -42.64 34.47 25.07
N PHE A 628 -41.91 33.45 24.63
CA PHE A 628 -41.04 32.64 25.45
C PHE A 628 -39.64 32.58 24.84
N ASN A 629 -38.60 32.52 25.67
CA ASN A 629 -37.25 32.19 25.22
C ASN A 629 -36.94 30.70 25.45
N GLY A 630 -35.88 30.18 24.83
CA GLY A 630 -35.51 28.76 24.93
C GLY A 630 -35.37 28.21 26.36
N ASN A 631 -34.88 29.04 27.30
CA ASN A 631 -34.77 28.65 28.72
C ASN A 631 -36.11 28.65 29.46
N SER A 632 -37.09 29.43 29.00
CA SER A 632 -38.43 29.50 29.62
C SER A 632 -39.34 28.37 29.13
N CYS A 633 -39.16 27.91 27.89
CA CYS A 633 -39.92 26.80 27.31
C CYS A 633 -39.57 25.41 27.87
N SER A 634 -38.42 25.27 28.52
CA SER A 634 -37.87 23.98 28.98
C SER A 634 -38.11 23.68 30.48
N ASN A 635 -38.69 24.62 31.23
CA ASN A 635 -38.99 24.44 32.65
C ASN A 635 -40.30 23.65 32.84
N SER A 636 -40.21 22.44 33.39
CA SER A 636 -41.34 21.51 33.55
C SER A 636 -42.47 22.01 34.47
N SER A 637 -42.24 23.06 35.26
CA SER A 637 -43.24 23.60 36.18
C SER A 637 -44.27 24.53 35.51
N ASN A 638 -43.99 25.06 34.32
CA ASN A 638 -44.87 26.00 33.59
C ASN A 638 -44.70 25.81 32.07
N LEU A 639 -45.29 24.76 31.50
CA LEU A 639 -45.28 24.56 30.05
C LEU A 639 -46.14 25.63 29.35
N PRO A 640 -45.67 26.20 28.22
CA PRO A 640 -46.48 27.11 27.41
C PRO A 640 -47.78 26.44 26.95
N VAL A 641 -48.92 27.12 27.13
CA VAL A 641 -50.24 26.63 26.70
C VAL A 641 -50.64 27.40 25.44
N ALA A 642 -50.74 26.69 24.31
CA ALA A 642 -51.18 27.25 23.04
C ALA A 642 -52.65 26.93 22.74
N VAL A 643 -53.29 27.77 21.93
CA VAL A 643 -54.69 27.58 21.51
C VAL A 643 -54.73 26.72 20.24
N VAL A 644 -55.64 25.75 20.21
CA VAL A 644 -55.88 24.91 19.03
C VAL A 644 -56.37 25.77 17.86
N ARG A 645 -55.84 25.52 16.66
CA ARG A 645 -56.02 26.30 15.41
C ARG A 645 -55.38 27.68 15.40
N GLU A 646 -54.55 28.02 16.39
CA GLU A 646 -53.71 29.22 16.35
C GLU A 646 -52.27 28.89 15.98
N LYS A 647 -51.64 29.83 15.27
CA LYS A 647 -50.27 29.68 14.79
C LYS A 647 -49.28 29.73 15.95
N ILE A 648 -48.33 28.82 15.98
CA ILE A 648 -47.14 28.89 16.86
C ILE A 648 -45.93 29.20 15.98
N CYS A 649 -45.20 30.25 16.34
CA CYS A 649 -44.05 30.72 15.60
C CYS A 649 -42.77 30.52 16.41
N VAL A 650 -41.73 29.99 15.77
CA VAL A 650 -40.40 29.82 16.36
C VAL A 650 -39.43 30.67 15.57
N LYS A 651 -38.80 31.63 16.25
CA LYS A 651 -37.76 32.46 15.69
C LYS A 651 -36.40 31.98 16.20
N VAL A 652 -35.46 31.81 15.29
CA VAL A 652 -34.12 31.31 15.60
C VAL A 652 -33.12 31.86 14.59
N GLU A 653 -31.88 32.08 15.04
CA GLU A 653 -30.78 32.48 14.17
C GLU A 653 -30.06 31.24 13.63
N LEU A 654 -29.91 31.18 12.31
CA LEU A 654 -29.11 30.19 11.60
C LEU A 654 -27.80 30.83 11.16
N ARG A 655 -26.68 30.12 11.33
CA ARG A 655 -25.37 30.55 10.84
C ARG A 655 -24.90 29.66 9.70
N ASN A 656 -24.50 30.27 8.60
CA ASN A 656 -23.72 29.64 7.55
C ASN A 656 -22.22 29.76 7.88
N PRO A 657 -21.52 28.66 8.23
CA PRO A 657 -20.08 28.73 8.53
C PRO A 657 -19.18 28.70 7.28
N MET A 658 -19.76 28.55 6.09
CA MET A 658 -19.06 28.42 4.82
C MET A 658 -18.90 29.78 4.13
N ASN A 659 -17.87 29.91 3.29
CA ASN A 659 -17.62 31.10 2.47
C ASN A 659 -18.31 31.02 1.08
N ILE A 660 -19.38 30.21 0.99
CA ILE A 660 -20.28 30.08 -0.16
C ILE A 660 -21.72 30.22 0.33
N SER A 661 -22.61 30.61 -0.57
CA SER A 661 -24.05 30.61 -0.25
C SER A 661 -24.56 29.19 -0.11
N ILE A 662 -25.37 28.94 0.92
CA ILE A 662 -26.06 27.66 1.10
C ILE A 662 -27.52 27.83 0.69
N HIS A 663 -27.97 27.02 -0.26
CA HIS A 663 -29.36 26.99 -0.72
C HIS A 663 -30.09 25.82 -0.09
N MET A 664 -31.25 26.09 0.49
CA MET A 664 -32.06 25.08 1.15
C MET A 664 -33.54 25.31 0.86
N LYS A 665 -34.31 24.22 0.89
CA LYS A 665 -35.76 24.24 0.62
C LYS A 665 -36.56 23.51 1.68
N HIS A 666 -37.87 23.75 1.69
CA HIS A 666 -38.84 23.04 2.52
C HIS A 666 -38.48 23.02 4.02
N PHE A 667 -38.18 24.19 4.59
CA PHE A 667 -37.90 24.28 6.02
C PHE A 667 -39.16 24.06 6.83
N THR A 668 -39.15 23.07 7.71
CA THR A 668 -40.20 22.79 8.67
C THR A 668 -39.61 22.54 10.04
N LEU A 669 -40.39 22.80 11.09
CA LEU A 669 -40.01 22.37 12.43
C LEU A 669 -40.19 20.86 12.54
N GLU A 670 -39.18 20.18 13.09
CA GLU A 670 -39.27 18.77 13.44
C GLU A 670 -40.01 18.66 14.78
N ILE A 671 -41.17 18.01 14.74
CA ILE A 671 -42.14 18.02 15.83
C ILE A 671 -42.46 16.59 16.25
N ASN A 672 -42.22 16.29 17.52
CA ASN A 672 -42.69 15.08 18.19
C ASN A 672 -43.97 15.42 18.97
N SER A 673 -45.12 15.04 18.42
CA SER A 673 -46.42 15.28 19.05
C SER A 673 -46.97 14.05 19.79
N THR A 674 -47.77 14.30 20.82
CA THR A 674 -48.53 13.30 21.57
C THR A 674 -49.98 13.73 21.61
N ASP A 675 -50.88 12.94 21.02
CA ASP A 675 -52.32 13.24 20.85
C ASP A 675 -52.67 14.51 20.04
N VAL A 676 -51.68 15.13 19.39
CA VAL A 676 -51.84 16.34 18.56
C VAL A 676 -51.57 16.06 17.09
N THR A 677 -52.50 16.48 16.23
CA THR A 677 -52.25 16.64 14.79
C THR A 677 -51.72 18.05 14.52
N VAL A 678 -50.63 18.18 13.75
CA VAL A 678 -49.96 19.45 13.47
C VAL A 678 -49.96 19.73 11.97
N GLU A 679 -50.40 20.92 11.59
CA GLU A 679 -50.24 21.46 10.24
C GLU A 679 -48.93 22.26 10.18
N HIS A 680 -47.96 21.79 9.41
CA HIS A 680 -46.69 22.49 9.21
C HIS A 680 -46.87 23.61 8.20
N LEU A 681 -46.27 24.78 8.47
CA LEU A 681 -46.23 25.91 7.54
C LEU A 681 -44.80 26.08 7.02
N PRO A 682 -44.41 25.36 5.95
CA PRO A 682 -43.03 25.34 5.47
C PRO A 682 -42.60 26.69 4.90
N LEU A 683 -41.34 27.06 5.14
CA LEU A 683 -40.68 28.11 4.35
C LEU A 683 -40.09 27.45 3.09
N THR A 684 -40.51 27.94 1.92
CA THR A 684 -40.26 27.30 0.62
C THR A 684 -38.79 27.28 0.23
N ASP A 685 -38.12 28.44 0.25
CA ASP A 685 -36.72 28.59 -0.16
C ASP A 685 -36.01 29.54 0.82
N LEU A 686 -34.79 29.17 1.22
CA LEU A 686 -33.91 30.01 2.02
C LEU A 686 -32.48 29.94 1.44
N THR A 687 -31.87 31.10 1.25
CA THR A 687 -30.46 31.20 0.89
C THR A 687 -29.72 31.91 2.00
N LEU A 688 -28.76 31.22 2.61
CA LEU A 688 -27.87 31.83 3.61
C LEU A 688 -26.63 32.38 2.91
N ALA A 689 -26.37 33.67 3.10
CA ALA A 689 -25.17 34.33 2.59
C ALA A 689 -23.90 33.73 3.23
N PRO A 690 -22.73 33.83 2.56
CA PRO A 690 -21.44 33.38 3.10
C PRO A 690 -21.12 33.99 4.48
N ASP A 691 -20.63 33.17 5.42
CA ASP A 691 -20.24 33.54 6.80
C ASP A 691 -21.22 34.49 7.50
N CYS A 692 -22.53 34.25 7.30
CA CYS A 692 -23.58 35.14 7.76
C CYS A 692 -24.51 34.44 8.75
N ASN A 693 -25.02 35.23 9.70
CA ASN A 693 -26.12 34.87 10.56
C ASN A 693 -27.43 35.41 9.96
N THR A 694 -28.44 34.55 9.86
CA THR A 694 -29.76 34.91 9.35
C THR A 694 -30.82 34.52 10.37
N GLU A 695 -31.62 35.47 10.81
CA GLU A 695 -32.80 35.22 11.62
C GLU A 695 -33.93 34.68 10.74
N ILE A 696 -34.53 33.56 11.13
CA ILE A 696 -35.69 32.99 10.45
C ILE A 696 -36.83 32.79 11.43
N THR A 697 -38.06 32.79 10.91
CA THR A 697 -39.26 32.42 11.67
C THR A 697 -39.96 31.26 10.97
N LEU A 698 -40.02 30.12 11.66
CA LEU A 698 -40.79 28.94 11.23
C LEU A 698 -42.08 28.85 12.01
N SER A 699 -43.08 28.13 11.50
CA SER A 699 -44.37 28.07 12.16
C SER A 699 -45.15 26.80 11.88
N PHE A 700 -46.12 26.52 12.75
CA PHE A 700 -47.07 25.42 12.60
C PHE A 700 -48.39 25.75 13.29
N VAL A 701 -49.44 24.96 13.04
CA VAL A 701 -50.76 25.11 13.65
C VAL A 701 -51.19 23.76 14.27
N PRO A 702 -51.45 23.68 15.59
CA PRO A 702 -52.00 22.49 16.22
C PRO A 702 -53.50 22.37 15.90
N GLN A 703 -53.94 21.20 15.46
CA GLN A 703 -55.31 20.94 15.00
C GLN A 703 -56.19 20.23 16.05
N SER A 704 -55.57 19.66 17.09
CA SER A 704 -56.23 19.03 18.23
C SER A 704 -55.50 19.31 19.56
N PRO A 705 -56.16 19.16 20.73
CA PRO A 705 -55.50 19.28 22.03
C PRO A 705 -54.49 18.16 22.29
N GLY A 706 -53.38 18.48 22.97
CA GLY A 706 -52.36 17.50 23.39
C GLY A 706 -50.98 18.18 23.59
N ILE A 707 -49.88 17.42 23.47
CA ILE A 707 -48.51 17.88 23.73
C ILE A 707 -47.69 17.95 22.43
N VAL A 708 -46.91 19.02 22.27
CA VAL A 708 -46.03 19.25 21.12
C VAL A 708 -44.60 19.50 21.60
N ASN A 709 -43.65 18.68 21.15
CA ASN A 709 -42.22 18.88 21.40
C ASN A 709 -41.51 19.25 20.11
N ILE A 710 -40.82 20.39 20.09
CA ILE A 710 -40.01 20.83 18.96
C ILE A 710 -38.60 20.32 19.20
N VAL A 711 -38.12 19.42 18.34
CA VAL A 711 -36.84 18.70 18.52
C VAL A 711 -35.76 19.14 17.54
N GLY A 712 -36.15 19.77 16.43
CA GLY A 712 -35.22 20.12 15.37
C GLY A 712 -35.85 20.93 14.24
N ILE A 713 -35.12 21.00 13.13
CA ILE A 713 -35.54 21.66 11.89
C ILE A 713 -35.25 20.69 10.75
N ASN A 714 -36.27 20.38 9.96
CA ASN A 714 -36.15 19.59 8.74
C ASN A 714 -36.01 20.52 7.54
N TYR A 715 -35.09 20.21 6.63
CA TYR A 715 -34.85 20.98 5.42
C TYR A 715 -34.14 20.14 4.37
N GLN A 716 -34.27 20.60 3.13
CA GLN A 716 -33.59 20.04 1.96
C GLN A 716 -32.35 20.85 1.66
N LEU A 717 -31.18 20.22 1.62
CA LEU A 717 -29.93 20.88 1.25
C LEU A 717 -29.69 20.73 -0.26
N CYS A 718 -29.52 21.85 -0.97
CA CYS A 718 -29.33 21.85 -2.42
C CYS A 718 -27.88 22.13 -2.81
N SER A 719 -27.39 21.45 -3.86
CA SER A 719 -26.18 21.86 -4.55
C SER A 719 -26.47 23.08 -5.43
N SER A 720 -25.45 23.86 -5.80
CA SER A 720 -25.56 25.07 -6.64
C SER A 720 -26.18 24.84 -8.03
N ASN A 721 -26.36 23.59 -8.45
CA ASN A 721 -27.18 23.21 -9.60
C ASN A 721 -28.58 22.81 -9.13
N ARG A 722 -29.60 23.50 -9.64
CA ARG A 722 -31.01 23.48 -9.20
C ARG A 722 -31.74 22.11 -9.23
N ASP A 723 -31.08 21.00 -9.57
CA ASP A 723 -31.73 19.72 -9.85
C ASP A 723 -31.30 18.53 -8.96
N ASP A 724 -30.28 18.66 -8.10
CA ASP A 724 -29.90 17.59 -7.16
C ASP A 724 -30.61 17.80 -5.80
N MET A 725 -31.82 17.25 -5.64
CA MET A 725 -32.65 17.38 -4.43
C MET A 725 -32.40 16.26 -3.42
N ILE A 726 -32.45 16.55 -2.11
CA ILE A 726 -32.65 15.57 -1.02
C ILE A 726 -33.80 16.08 -0.15
N SER A 727 -34.76 15.22 0.18
CA SER A 727 -35.85 15.48 1.15
C SER A 727 -35.46 15.18 2.58
#